data_AF-A0A8S3SYW2-F1
#
_entry.id   AF-A0A8S3SYW2-F1
#
_cell.length_a   1.000
_cell.length_b   1.000
_cell.length_c   1.000
_cell.angle_alpha   90.00
_cell.angle_beta   90.00
_cell.angle_gamma   90.00
#
_symmetry.space_group_name_H-M   'P 1'
#
loop_
_entity.id
_entity.type
_entity.pdbx_description
1 polymer ?
#
loop_
_entity_poly.entity_id
_entity_poly.type
_entity_poly.pdbx_seq_one_letter_code
_entity_poly.pdbx_strand_id
1 'polypeptide(L)'
;MDLKINFLLIIVWRAFLADVECVSTTKQIYDAIFTGYDSGLRPICDGETLVNLTIGVAVRQLIDLDEPNQVMKINLWIRLKWTDCLLRWDPSGYDNTNYIVVPIAKVWTPDLTLYDSLDSEMNGMDKNRATVYSDGSVYYNFPTLIEVICPIDVTSFPFDTQVCALLFGSWVYHGNQLDMLARDNPSDLSSMKTNVEWVIQKIVVERHEVIYGCCPDPYPDVTFYIHVERKPAYYVTNIIIPSIMITSLGILCYFLPVDSGEKASLIITVMLAMSVFQLLVADKLPPSADSTPWIMFFFNFILGLSAVSTTVQVFVINIYYRGEKEMSQWVKRCILVPLCFMTFVTIPGRRSSICGKEKKVGDLIKDIEQSTNTELWQFLSVALDRLGLVLFTITLIGGSSYLKVLVPEHTGNPKCKWIFPIVFGGGLVGGDNVEITIETKPNTCGLLTSQESTKIYHCEDDLLTTQKMNYIVGDNSLLCVLPDYCVCYKDANFLQTQNVQMSESGNIILLDWMTCGRSALQEQWLFKSYKNSVQIDVGSDTIYKDSIHLHDVPGLKMKSSMKNYQVMGTCIILGKRLKELSNSLCKRYSQPGKYGESVKTDVICTVSTLQRGGMSGVYLRFLAINTAQAYTVIKEIVDPLLPLLGADPFQNKYG
;
A
#
# COMPACT_ATOMS: atom_id res chain seq x y z
N MET A 1 66.70 -59.10 -40.16
CA MET A 1 66.83 -57.89 -40.99
C MET A 1 65.56 -57.06 -40.85
N ASP A 2 65.00 -56.99 -39.63
CA ASP A 2 63.57 -56.70 -39.42
C ASP A 2 63.32 -55.45 -38.58
N LEU A 3 64.38 -54.84 -38.02
CA LEU A 3 64.27 -53.59 -37.28
C LEU A 3 64.26 -52.35 -38.19
N LYS A 4 64.80 -52.44 -39.43
CA LYS A 4 64.84 -51.32 -40.38
C LYS A 4 63.51 -51.09 -41.10
N ILE A 5 62.67 -52.12 -41.25
CA ILE A 5 61.39 -52.03 -41.97
C ILE A 5 60.31 -51.37 -41.09
N ASN A 6 60.25 -51.67 -39.79
CA ASN A 6 59.31 -51.03 -38.88
C ASN A 6 59.63 -49.55 -38.61
N PHE A 7 60.90 -49.16 -38.63
CA PHE A 7 61.27 -47.75 -38.47
C PHE A 7 60.93 -46.91 -39.71
N LEU A 8 61.08 -47.49 -40.92
CA LEU A 8 60.65 -46.82 -42.15
C LEU A 8 59.12 -46.70 -42.25
N LEU A 9 58.38 -47.73 -41.83
CA LEU A 9 56.90 -47.68 -41.80
C LEU A 9 56.39 -46.63 -40.82
N ILE A 10 57.01 -46.46 -39.64
CA ILE A 10 56.60 -45.41 -38.69
C ILE A 10 56.94 -44.00 -39.21
N ILE A 11 58.05 -43.83 -39.93
CA ILE A 11 58.42 -42.54 -40.53
C ILE A 11 57.50 -42.21 -41.73
N VAL A 12 57.14 -43.21 -42.55
CA VAL A 12 56.20 -43.04 -43.66
C VAL A 12 54.77 -42.82 -43.16
N TRP A 13 54.36 -43.45 -42.05
CA TRP A 13 53.06 -43.21 -41.42
C TRP A 13 53.00 -41.83 -40.73
N ARG A 14 54.10 -41.35 -40.16
CA ARG A 14 54.22 -39.96 -39.67
C ARG A 14 54.30 -38.93 -40.80
N ALA A 15 54.82 -39.28 -41.97
CA ALA A 15 54.84 -38.40 -43.15
C ALA A 15 53.50 -38.36 -43.91
N PHE A 16 52.68 -39.41 -43.81
CA PHE A 16 51.32 -39.45 -44.35
C PHE A 16 50.27 -38.83 -43.42
N LEU A 17 50.60 -38.61 -42.15
CA LEU A 17 49.96 -37.61 -41.30
C LEU A 17 50.58 -36.24 -41.59
N ALA A 18 50.62 -35.85 -42.87
CA ALA A 18 50.75 -34.45 -43.23
C ALA A 18 49.66 -33.71 -42.48
N ASP A 19 50.04 -32.68 -41.73
CA ASP A 19 49.15 -31.77 -41.02
C ASP A 19 48.00 -31.38 -41.96
N VAL A 20 46.83 -32.02 -41.77
CA VAL A 20 45.58 -31.43 -42.18
C VAL A 20 45.44 -30.25 -41.23
N GLU A 21 46.00 -29.10 -41.61
CA GLU A 21 45.65 -27.83 -40.96
C GLU A 21 44.13 -27.74 -41.04
N CYS A 22 43.48 -27.98 -39.92
CA CYS A 22 42.05 -27.78 -39.77
C CYS A 22 41.83 -26.27 -39.80
N VAL A 23 41.86 -25.68 -40.99
CA VAL A 23 41.60 -24.25 -41.18
C VAL A 23 40.12 -24.05 -40.91
N SER A 24 39.82 -23.61 -39.69
CA SER A 24 38.46 -23.28 -39.28
C SER A 24 37.88 -22.25 -40.25
N THR A 25 36.69 -22.53 -40.79
CA THR A 25 35.91 -21.59 -41.61
C THR A 25 35.79 -20.22 -40.95
N THR A 26 35.65 -20.19 -39.62
CA THR A 26 35.64 -18.96 -38.80
C THR A 26 36.93 -18.15 -38.94
N LYS A 27 38.08 -18.80 -39.04
CA LYS A 27 39.39 -18.12 -39.24
C LYS A 27 39.47 -17.51 -40.63
N GLN A 28 38.97 -18.19 -41.66
CA GLN A 28 38.95 -17.65 -43.03
C GLN A 28 38.05 -16.42 -43.14
N ILE A 29 36.87 -16.44 -42.52
CA ILE A 29 35.98 -15.26 -42.46
C ILE A 29 36.67 -14.14 -41.70
N TYR A 30 37.24 -14.43 -40.52
CA TYR A 30 37.93 -13.45 -39.69
C TYR A 30 39.06 -12.75 -40.46
N ASP A 31 39.95 -13.51 -41.09
CA ASP A 31 41.06 -12.95 -41.85
C ASP A 31 40.55 -12.13 -43.05
N ALA A 32 39.48 -12.59 -43.73
CA ALA A 32 38.89 -11.88 -44.87
C ALA A 32 38.28 -10.52 -44.50
N ILE A 33 37.47 -10.45 -43.43
CA ILE A 33 36.77 -9.22 -43.06
C ILE A 33 37.66 -8.21 -42.33
N PHE A 34 38.70 -8.67 -41.61
CA PHE A 34 39.59 -7.77 -40.85
C PHE A 34 40.83 -7.34 -41.62
N THR A 35 41.07 -7.86 -42.83
CA THR A 35 42.18 -7.38 -43.68
C THR A 35 41.83 -5.99 -44.23
N GLY A 36 42.42 -4.95 -43.64
CA GLY A 36 42.19 -3.55 -44.06
C GLY A 36 41.03 -2.85 -43.32
N TYR A 37 40.39 -3.53 -42.36
CA TYR A 37 39.41 -2.92 -41.47
C TYR A 37 40.11 -2.17 -40.33
N ASP A 38 39.68 -0.94 -40.08
CA ASP A 38 40.14 -0.13 -38.96
C ASP A 38 38.97 0.13 -38.00
N SER A 39 39.06 -0.42 -36.79
CA SER A 39 38.05 -0.26 -35.74
C SER A 39 37.92 1.18 -35.21
N GLY A 40 38.88 2.06 -35.49
CA GLY A 40 38.79 3.48 -35.16
C GLY A 40 37.91 4.29 -36.11
N LEU A 41 37.58 3.73 -37.28
CA LEU A 41 36.79 4.43 -38.30
C LEU A 41 35.31 4.07 -38.20
N ARG A 42 34.47 5.10 -38.20
CA ARG A 42 33.01 4.92 -38.22
C ARG A 42 32.58 4.24 -39.53
N PRO A 43 31.73 3.21 -39.49
CA PRO A 43 31.30 2.48 -40.68
C PRO A 43 30.29 3.33 -41.46
N ILE A 44 30.76 3.95 -42.54
CA ILE A 44 29.96 4.77 -43.44
C ILE A 44 29.75 3.95 -44.72
N CYS A 45 28.50 3.69 -45.05
CA CYS A 45 28.12 2.95 -46.25
C CYS A 45 27.82 3.94 -47.39
N ASP A 46 28.00 3.53 -48.64
CA ASP A 46 27.92 4.43 -49.81
C ASP A 46 26.67 5.34 -49.80
N GLY A 47 26.88 6.62 -49.49
CA GLY A 47 25.84 7.66 -49.46
C GLY A 47 25.11 7.87 -48.12
N GLU A 48 25.31 7.00 -47.12
CA GLU A 48 24.69 7.13 -45.80
C GLU A 48 25.69 7.67 -44.76
N THR A 49 25.45 8.87 -44.25
CA THR A 49 26.29 9.48 -43.21
C THR A 49 25.87 9.13 -41.79
N LEU A 50 24.77 8.38 -41.61
CA LEU A 50 24.13 8.12 -40.33
C LEU A 50 24.29 6.65 -39.92
N VAL A 51 24.68 6.40 -38.67
CA VAL A 51 24.70 5.06 -38.08
C VAL A 51 23.55 4.94 -37.08
N ASN A 52 22.66 3.99 -37.30
CA ASN A 52 21.56 3.71 -36.37
C ASN A 52 22.03 2.76 -35.27
N LEU A 53 22.09 3.24 -34.03
CA LEU A 53 22.39 2.48 -32.85
C LEU A 53 21.11 2.15 -32.10
N THR A 54 20.74 0.87 -32.06
CA THR A 54 19.63 0.42 -31.23
C THR A 54 20.15 -0.04 -29.86
N ILE A 55 19.63 0.56 -28.79
CA ILE A 55 19.95 0.23 -27.39
C ILE A 55 18.75 -0.41 -26.69
N GLY A 56 19.00 -1.49 -25.96
CA GLY A 56 18.06 -2.11 -25.03
C GLY A 56 18.73 -2.39 -23.69
N VAL A 57 18.00 -2.15 -22.61
CA VAL A 57 18.48 -2.41 -21.24
C VAL A 57 17.65 -3.51 -20.62
N ALA A 58 18.30 -4.57 -20.15
CA ALA A 58 17.64 -5.58 -19.33
C ALA A 58 18.17 -5.49 -17.89
N VAL A 59 17.27 -5.24 -16.94
CA VAL A 59 17.65 -5.15 -15.53
C VAL A 59 17.85 -6.55 -14.96
N ARG A 60 19.07 -6.85 -14.50
CA ARG A 60 19.35 -8.12 -13.85
C ARG A 60 19.04 -8.05 -12.36
N GLN A 61 19.50 -6.99 -11.70
CA GLN A 61 19.29 -6.80 -10.26
C GLN A 61 19.45 -5.31 -9.91
N LEU A 62 18.47 -4.75 -9.20
CA LEU A 62 18.68 -3.55 -8.40
C LEU A 62 19.49 -3.96 -7.16
N ILE A 63 20.70 -3.44 -7.02
CA ILE A 63 21.59 -3.81 -5.91
C ILE A 63 21.23 -2.97 -4.70
N ASP A 64 21.28 -1.65 -4.86
CA ASP A 64 21.04 -0.71 -3.79
C ASP A 64 20.55 0.64 -4.33
N LEU A 65 19.81 1.36 -3.50
CA LEU A 65 19.44 2.75 -3.73
C LEU A 65 19.84 3.52 -2.47
N ASP A 66 21.04 4.10 -2.51
CA ASP A 66 21.61 4.86 -1.40
C ASP A 66 20.94 6.23 -1.36
N GLU A 67 19.93 6.36 -0.51
CA GLU A 67 19.15 7.59 -0.43
C GLU A 67 19.94 8.75 0.16
N PRO A 68 20.74 8.59 1.23
CA PRO A 68 21.59 9.66 1.75
C PRO A 68 22.52 10.27 0.71
N ASN A 69 23.14 9.44 -0.13
CA ASN A 69 24.06 9.90 -1.18
C ASN A 69 23.37 10.16 -2.53
N GLN A 70 22.08 9.84 -2.65
CA GLN A 70 21.30 9.96 -3.89
C GLN A 70 21.89 9.15 -5.06
N VAL A 71 22.29 7.89 -4.78
CA VAL A 71 22.96 7.02 -5.76
C VAL A 71 22.20 5.72 -5.97
N MET A 72 21.86 5.41 -7.22
CA MET A 72 21.33 4.09 -7.60
C MET A 72 22.45 3.18 -8.09
N LYS A 73 22.56 1.99 -7.49
CA LYS A 73 23.49 0.92 -7.91
C LYS A 73 22.71 -0.22 -8.56
N ILE A 74 22.96 -0.46 -9.85
CA ILE A 74 22.16 -1.39 -10.63
C ILE A 74 23.01 -2.25 -11.55
N ASN A 75 22.69 -3.55 -11.61
CA ASN A 75 23.30 -4.51 -12.52
C ASN A 75 22.42 -4.67 -13.76
N LEU A 76 22.97 -4.32 -14.91
CA LEU A 76 22.28 -4.27 -16.19
C LEU A 76 22.97 -5.15 -17.22
N TRP A 77 22.18 -5.67 -18.15
CA TRP A 77 22.67 -6.17 -19.43
C TRP A 77 22.32 -5.16 -20.51
N ILE A 78 23.35 -4.57 -21.11
CA ILE A 78 23.19 -3.61 -22.19
C ILE A 78 23.26 -4.38 -23.50
N ARG A 79 22.23 -4.21 -24.32
CA ARG A 79 22.09 -4.84 -25.63
C ARG A 79 22.19 -3.75 -26.69
N LEU A 80 23.29 -3.73 -27.41
CA LEU A 80 23.53 -2.85 -28.54
C LEU A 80 23.39 -3.60 -29.85
N LYS A 81 22.81 -2.93 -30.83
CA LYS A 81 22.75 -3.39 -32.21
C LYS A 81 23.01 -2.23 -33.15
N TRP A 82 23.97 -2.40 -34.05
CA TRP A 82 24.20 -1.51 -35.18
C TRP A 82 24.54 -2.33 -36.42
N THR A 83 24.69 -1.67 -37.56
CA THR A 83 25.09 -2.32 -38.81
C THR A 83 26.40 -1.72 -39.29
N ASP A 84 27.35 -2.58 -39.64
CA ASP A 84 28.63 -2.23 -40.23
C ASP A 84 28.75 -2.92 -41.60
N CYS A 85 28.70 -2.13 -42.67
CA CYS A 85 28.78 -2.66 -44.03
C CYS A 85 30.16 -3.21 -44.40
N LEU A 86 31.23 -2.81 -43.71
CA LEU A 86 32.59 -3.30 -43.97
C LEU A 86 32.78 -4.73 -43.45
N LEU A 87 31.90 -5.21 -42.57
CA LEU A 87 31.93 -6.54 -41.98
C LEU A 87 31.01 -7.55 -42.67
N ARG A 88 30.58 -7.28 -43.91
CA ARG A 88 29.71 -8.18 -44.69
C ARG A 88 30.50 -9.31 -45.36
N TRP A 89 29.92 -10.51 -45.41
CA TRP A 89 30.43 -11.61 -46.22
C TRP A 89 29.27 -12.44 -46.78
N ASP A 90 29.53 -13.21 -47.84
CA ASP A 90 28.57 -14.15 -48.41
C ASP A 90 28.67 -15.51 -47.69
N PRO A 91 27.64 -15.97 -46.95
CA PRO A 91 27.66 -17.26 -46.26
C PRO A 91 27.93 -18.45 -47.18
N SER A 92 27.53 -18.36 -48.45
CA SER A 92 27.68 -19.46 -49.41
C SER A 92 29.14 -19.84 -49.67
N GLY A 93 30.07 -18.88 -49.51
CA GLY A 93 31.51 -19.09 -49.61
C GLY A 93 32.17 -19.71 -48.37
N TYR A 94 31.44 -19.81 -47.25
CA TYR A 94 31.98 -20.17 -45.93
C TYR A 94 31.06 -21.15 -45.18
N ASP A 95 30.75 -22.28 -45.81
CA ASP A 95 29.94 -23.37 -45.21
C ASP A 95 28.59 -22.90 -44.63
N ASN A 96 27.95 -21.92 -45.27
CA ASN A 96 26.71 -21.28 -44.82
C ASN A 96 26.78 -20.70 -43.39
N THR A 97 27.97 -20.28 -42.96
CA THR A 97 28.18 -19.65 -41.66
C THR A 97 27.62 -18.23 -41.66
N ASN A 98 26.55 -18.02 -40.89
CA ASN A 98 25.82 -16.76 -40.85
C ASN A 98 26.33 -15.77 -39.79
N TYR A 99 27.14 -16.21 -38.82
CA TYR A 99 27.68 -15.35 -37.78
C TYR A 99 29.03 -15.83 -37.27
N ILE A 100 29.81 -14.90 -36.72
CA ILE A 100 31.06 -15.17 -36.01
C ILE A 100 31.13 -14.36 -34.71
N VAL A 101 31.94 -14.81 -33.75
CA VAL A 101 32.10 -14.16 -32.44
C VAL A 101 33.51 -13.60 -32.29
N VAL A 102 33.61 -12.27 -32.20
CA VAL A 102 34.88 -11.53 -32.26
C VAL A 102 35.09 -10.66 -31.01
N PRO A 103 36.33 -10.41 -30.56
CA PRO A 103 36.59 -9.45 -29.51
C PRO A 103 36.08 -8.05 -29.89
N ILE A 104 35.42 -7.35 -28.96
CA ILE A 104 34.84 -6.03 -29.26
C ILE A 104 35.89 -5.01 -29.71
N ALA A 105 37.12 -5.08 -29.16
CA ALA A 105 38.23 -4.20 -29.52
C ALA A 105 38.71 -4.30 -30.98
N LYS A 106 38.21 -5.26 -31.76
CA LYS A 106 38.51 -5.40 -33.19
C LYS A 106 37.44 -4.82 -34.12
N VAL A 107 36.29 -4.44 -33.56
CA VAL A 107 35.15 -3.90 -34.29
C VAL A 107 34.96 -2.44 -33.87
N TRP A 108 34.54 -1.57 -34.77
CA TRP A 108 34.15 -0.22 -34.42
C TRP A 108 33.02 -0.24 -33.40
N THR A 109 33.22 0.46 -32.29
CA THR A 109 32.23 0.61 -31.22
C THR A 109 31.71 2.03 -31.16
N PRO A 110 30.38 2.25 -31.14
CA PRO A 110 29.84 3.57 -30.88
C PRO A 110 30.22 4.04 -29.47
N ASP A 111 30.38 5.35 -29.31
CA ASP A 111 30.77 6.02 -28.07
C ASP A 111 29.58 6.19 -27.11
N LEU A 112 29.08 5.07 -26.60
CA LEU A 112 27.97 5.07 -25.65
C LEU A 112 28.42 5.59 -24.28
N THR A 113 27.81 6.69 -23.85
CA THR A 113 28.09 7.36 -22.57
C THR A 113 26.83 7.43 -21.72
N LEU A 114 26.98 7.30 -20.41
CA LEU A 114 25.93 7.52 -19.42
C LEU A 114 26.21 8.86 -18.73
N TYR A 115 25.40 9.88 -18.99
CA TYR A 115 25.75 11.26 -18.59
C TYR A 115 25.75 11.48 -17.07
N ASP A 116 24.81 10.88 -16.34
CA ASP A 116 24.68 11.04 -14.88
C ASP A 116 25.41 9.94 -14.09
N SER A 117 26.43 9.33 -14.70
CA SER A 117 27.27 8.29 -14.07
C SER A 117 28.25 8.90 -13.07
N LEU A 118 28.46 8.21 -11.93
CA LEU A 118 29.54 8.54 -11.00
C LEU A 118 30.90 8.01 -11.46
N ASP A 119 30.90 6.96 -12.28
CA ASP A 119 32.09 6.41 -12.91
C ASP A 119 32.32 7.10 -14.26
N SER A 120 33.59 7.43 -14.55
CA SER A 120 33.99 8.06 -15.83
C SER A 120 33.87 7.11 -17.02
N GLU A 121 33.89 5.80 -16.79
CA GLU A 121 33.80 4.78 -17.83
C GLU A 121 32.81 3.68 -17.42
N MET A 122 32.12 3.12 -18.41
CA MET A 122 31.16 2.05 -18.16
C MET A 122 31.88 0.70 -18.05
N ASN A 123 31.91 0.17 -16.82
CA ASN A 123 32.59 -1.07 -16.49
C ASN A 123 32.13 -2.26 -17.36
N GLY A 124 33.07 -2.91 -18.04
CA GLY A 124 32.81 -4.14 -18.81
C GLY A 124 32.47 -3.95 -20.30
N MET A 125 32.38 -2.70 -20.77
CA MET A 125 32.14 -2.40 -22.19
C MET A 125 33.30 -2.81 -23.12
N ASP A 126 34.52 -2.95 -22.61
CA ASP A 126 35.76 -3.21 -23.38
C ASP A 126 36.19 -4.69 -23.39
N LYS A 127 35.59 -5.52 -22.53
CA LYS A 127 36.09 -6.89 -22.25
C LYS A 127 35.34 -8.01 -22.98
N ASN A 128 34.13 -7.75 -23.45
CA ASN A 128 33.25 -8.79 -23.97
C ASN A 128 33.40 -9.00 -25.49
N ARG A 129 32.74 -10.03 -26.00
CA ARG A 129 32.78 -10.39 -27.43
C ARG A 129 31.48 -9.99 -28.11
N ALA A 130 31.58 -9.46 -29.31
CA ALA A 130 30.42 -9.17 -30.16
C ALA A 130 30.15 -10.33 -31.11
N THR A 131 28.88 -10.47 -31.49
CA THR A 131 28.45 -11.37 -32.56
C THR A 131 28.24 -10.53 -33.81
N VAL A 132 29.00 -10.82 -34.86
CA VAL A 132 28.86 -10.19 -36.17
C VAL A 132 28.13 -11.17 -37.07
N TYR A 133 27.10 -10.70 -37.78
CA TYR A 133 26.34 -11.48 -38.75
C TYR A 133 26.78 -11.15 -40.18
N SER A 134 26.53 -12.08 -41.10
CA SER A 134 26.94 -11.97 -42.51
C SER A 134 26.36 -10.76 -43.26
N ASP A 135 25.21 -10.25 -42.81
CA ASP A 135 24.57 -9.03 -43.30
C ASP A 135 25.24 -7.72 -42.81
N GLY A 136 26.26 -7.85 -41.96
CA GLY A 136 26.95 -6.73 -41.31
C GLY A 136 26.29 -6.28 -40.01
N SER A 137 25.22 -6.93 -39.56
CA SER A 137 24.62 -6.61 -38.26
C SER A 137 25.55 -7.04 -37.12
N VAL A 138 25.88 -6.09 -36.25
CA VAL A 138 26.68 -6.35 -35.05
C VAL A 138 25.77 -6.32 -33.84
N TYR A 139 25.77 -7.42 -33.08
CA TYR A 139 25.09 -7.52 -31.80
C TYR A 139 26.12 -7.56 -30.68
N TYR A 140 26.03 -6.61 -29.76
CA TYR A 140 26.91 -6.54 -28.62
C TYR A 140 26.09 -6.51 -27.32
N ASN A 141 26.19 -7.59 -26.55
CA ASN A 141 25.51 -7.71 -25.26
C ASN A 141 26.55 -7.89 -24.17
N PHE A 142 26.53 -7.02 -23.16
CA PHE A 142 27.48 -7.09 -22.05
C PHE A 142 26.82 -6.77 -20.71
N PRO A 143 27.20 -7.48 -19.64
CA PRO A 143 26.81 -7.10 -18.30
C PRO A 143 27.66 -5.93 -17.80
N THR A 144 27.03 -5.00 -17.10
CA THR A 144 27.70 -3.87 -16.45
C THR A 144 27.05 -3.56 -15.11
N LEU A 145 27.87 -3.05 -14.19
CA LEU A 145 27.44 -2.50 -12.92
C LEU A 145 27.54 -0.97 -13.04
N ILE A 146 26.42 -0.30 -12.81
CA ILE A 146 26.30 1.14 -12.97
C ILE A 146 25.95 1.78 -11.63
N GLU A 147 26.61 2.88 -11.33
CA GLU A 147 26.28 3.80 -10.24
C GLU A 147 25.91 5.17 -10.84
N VAL A 148 24.64 5.56 -10.71
CA VAL A 148 24.14 6.86 -11.21
C VAL A 148 23.60 7.73 -10.10
N ILE A 149 23.65 9.04 -10.33
CA ILE A 149 22.95 10.01 -9.52
C ILE A 149 21.44 9.84 -9.76
N CYS A 150 20.68 9.67 -8.68
CA CYS A 150 19.22 9.63 -8.71
C CYS A 150 18.65 10.54 -7.62
N PRO A 151 17.98 11.64 -8.00
CA PRO A 151 17.27 12.49 -7.04
C PRO A 151 16.17 11.69 -6.34
N ILE A 152 16.21 11.67 -5.00
CA ILE A 152 15.25 10.92 -4.17
C ILE A 152 14.24 11.88 -3.54
N ASP A 153 12.96 11.55 -3.66
CA ASP A 153 11.85 12.23 -3.01
C ASP A 153 11.33 11.42 -1.82
N VAL A 154 11.66 11.85 -0.60
CA VAL A 154 11.31 11.16 0.64
C VAL A 154 10.09 11.77 1.36
N THR A 155 9.29 12.62 0.71
CA THR A 155 8.12 13.27 1.36
C THR A 155 7.18 12.27 2.04
N SER A 156 6.88 11.16 1.35
CA SER A 156 5.92 10.13 1.76
C SER A 156 6.56 8.91 2.42
N PHE A 157 7.81 9.03 2.91
CA PHE A 157 8.50 7.93 3.58
C PHE A 157 7.66 7.29 4.71
N PRO A 158 7.61 5.94 4.83
CA PRO A 158 8.28 4.91 4.03
C PRO A 158 7.44 4.36 2.86
N PHE A 159 6.36 5.04 2.48
CA PHE A 159 5.44 4.67 1.38
C PHE A 159 5.73 5.52 0.16
N ASP A 160 7.00 5.54 -0.24
CA ASP A 160 7.53 6.37 -1.31
C ASP A 160 7.79 5.56 -2.59
N THR A 161 7.69 6.26 -3.71
CA THR A 161 8.09 5.78 -5.04
C THR A 161 9.14 6.71 -5.61
N GLN A 162 10.20 6.14 -6.19
CA GLN A 162 11.31 6.90 -6.77
C GLN A 162 11.36 6.67 -8.27
N VAL A 163 11.83 7.68 -8.99
CA VAL A 163 12.02 7.63 -10.44
C VAL A 163 13.47 8.01 -10.74
N CYS A 164 14.25 7.02 -11.14
CA CYS A 164 15.65 7.22 -11.50
C CYS A 164 15.82 7.14 -13.02
N ALA A 165 16.54 8.10 -13.59
CA ALA A 165 16.79 8.17 -15.02
C ALA A 165 18.17 7.58 -15.35
N LEU A 166 18.23 6.69 -16.34
CA LEU A 166 19.48 6.27 -16.97
C LEU A 166 19.54 6.90 -18.36
N LEU A 167 20.33 7.96 -18.49
CA LEU A 167 20.44 8.78 -19.69
C LEU A 167 21.61 8.32 -20.56
N PHE A 168 21.31 7.53 -21.60
CA PHE A 168 22.32 7.04 -22.53
C PHE A 168 22.41 7.92 -23.77
N GLY A 169 23.62 8.37 -24.08
CA GLY A 169 23.92 9.29 -25.16
C GLY A 169 25.23 8.98 -25.88
N SER A 170 25.46 9.61 -27.03
CA SER A 170 26.77 9.70 -27.67
C SER A 170 27.47 10.96 -27.21
N TRP A 171 28.76 10.90 -26.89
CA TRP A 171 29.50 12.06 -26.39
C TRP A 171 30.03 12.94 -27.53
N VAL A 172 30.49 12.34 -28.62
CA VAL A 172 31.16 13.02 -29.72
C VAL A 172 30.25 13.18 -30.94
N TYR A 173 29.40 12.18 -31.25
CA TYR A 173 28.57 12.21 -32.45
C TYR A 173 27.20 12.86 -32.18
N HIS A 174 26.81 13.77 -33.06
CA HIS A 174 25.47 14.39 -33.06
C HIS A 174 24.49 13.56 -33.92
N GLY A 175 23.21 13.93 -33.90
CA GLY A 175 22.12 13.15 -34.50
C GLY A 175 22.18 12.93 -36.02
N ASN A 176 23.00 13.68 -36.75
CA ASN A 176 23.21 13.46 -38.19
C ASN A 176 24.29 12.40 -38.48
N GLN A 177 25.09 12.02 -37.47
CA GLN A 177 26.18 11.05 -37.57
C GLN A 177 25.82 9.73 -36.90
N LEU A 178 25.15 9.80 -35.75
CA LEU A 178 24.72 8.64 -34.99
C LEU A 178 23.32 8.91 -34.43
N ASP A 179 22.36 8.06 -34.81
CA ASP A 179 21.00 8.11 -34.27
C ASP A 179 20.78 6.96 -33.29
N MET A 180 20.29 7.28 -32.09
CA MET A 180 19.99 6.29 -31.06
C MET A 180 18.50 5.95 -31.04
N LEU A 181 18.22 4.66 -31.05
CA LEU A 181 16.88 4.09 -31.08
C LEU A 181 16.68 3.14 -29.89
N ALA A 182 15.50 3.18 -29.27
CA ALA A 182 15.14 2.22 -28.24
C ALA A 182 14.76 0.87 -28.87
N ARG A 183 15.30 -0.24 -28.33
CA ARG A 183 14.98 -1.60 -28.78
C ARG A 183 13.57 -2.03 -28.38
N ASP A 184 13.24 -1.84 -27.11
CA ASP A 184 12.06 -2.38 -26.43
C ASP A 184 11.38 -1.26 -25.64
N ASN A 185 10.05 -1.13 -25.73
CA ASN A 185 9.25 -0.24 -24.88
C ASN A 185 7.90 -0.93 -24.55
N PRO A 186 7.67 -1.42 -23.32
CA PRO A 186 8.53 -1.30 -22.13
C PRO A 186 9.76 -2.22 -22.16
N SER A 187 10.75 -1.92 -21.30
CA SER A 187 12.01 -2.66 -21.19
C SER A 187 11.83 -4.10 -20.66
N ASP A 188 12.74 -5.00 -21.01
CA ASP A 188 12.72 -6.42 -20.63
C ASP A 188 13.03 -6.62 -19.12
N LEU A 189 12.01 -7.05 -18.35
CA LEU A 189 12.07 -7.37 -16.92
C LEU A 189 12.09 -8.89 -16.64
N SER A 190 12.12 -9.75 -17.68
CA SER A 190 11.95 -11.20 -17.54
C SER A 190 13.00 -11.89 -16.67
N SER A 191 14.23 -11.36 -16.68
CA SER A 191 15.40 -11.92 -16.00
C SER A 191 15.74 -11.22 -14.69
N MET A 192 14.83 -10.39 -14.16
CA MET A 192 15.07 -9.59 -12.96
C MET A 192 15.08 -10.46 -11.69
N LYS A 193 16.11 -10.28 -10.87
CA LYS A 193 16.15 -10.81 -9.51
C LYS A 193 15.42 -9.86 -8.56
N THR A 194 14.58 -10.42 -7.69
CA THR A 194 13.87 -9.63 -6.68
C THR A 194 14.84 -9.02 -5.67
N ASN A 195 14.63 -7.74 -5.33
CA ASN A 195 15.35 -7.05 -4.26
C ASN A 195 14.58 -7.21 -2.94
N VAL A 196 15.29 -7.17 -1.81
CA VAL A 196 14.71 -7.34 -0.47
C VAL A 196 13.86 -6.14 -0.09
N GLU A 197 14.36 -4.94 -0.37
CA GLU A 197 13.81 -3.66 0.07
C GLU A 197 12.98 -2.95 -1.00
N TRP A 198 13.39 -3.04 -2.26
CA TRP A 198 12.79 -2.30 -3.36
C TRP A 198 12.06 -3.21 -4.37
N VAL A 199 11.06 -2.66 -5.04
CA VAL A 199 10.34 -3.31 -6.15
C VAL A 199 10.38 -2.40 -7.36
N ILE A 200 10.91 -2.87 -8.49
CA ILE A 200 10.79 -2.15 -9.76
C ILE A 200 9.37 -2.38 -10.29
N GLN A 201 8.58 -1.32 -10.39
CA GLN A 201 7.21 -1.37 -10.89
C GLN A 201 7.17 -1.43 -12.43
N LYS A 202 7.91 -0.51 -13.07
CA LYS A 202 7.95 -0.37 -14.53
C LYS A 202 9.20 0.40 -14.96
N ILE A 203 9.57 0.22 -16.23
CA ILE A 203 10.61 1.00 -16.89
C ILE A 203 9.98 1.67 -18.11
N VAL A 204 10.00 3.00 -18.12
CA VAL A 204 9.52 3.80 -19.25
C VAL A 204 10.73 4.24 -20.07
N VAL A 205 10.66 4.07 -21.39
CA VAL A 205 11.76 4.42 -22.30
C VAL A 205 11.32 5.58 -23.16
N GLU A 206 12.07 6.67 -23.11
CA GLU A 206 11.81 7.90 -23.89
C GLU A 206 13.08 8.28 -24.66
N ARG A 207 12.90 8.74 -25.89
CA ARG A 207 13.98 9.26 -26.73
C ARG A 207 13.82 10.77 -26.82
N HIS A 208 14.90 11.49 -26.58
CA HIS A 208 14.93 12.95 -26.72
C HIS A 208 15.98 13.37 -27.76
N GLU A 209 15.82 14.58 -28.27
CA GLU A 209 16.82 15.28 -29.06
C GLU A 209 17.09 16.61 -28.38
N VAL A 210 18.28 16.75 -27.81
CA VAL A 210 18.65 17.91 -26.99
C VAL A 210 19.72 18.71 -27.73
N ILE A 211 19.50 20.02 -27.84
CA ILE A 211 20.51 20.95 -28.33
C ILE A 211 21.22 21.51 -27.10
N TYR A 212 22.49 21.16 -26.95
CA TYR A 212 23.33 21.64 -25.85
C TYR A 212 23.91 23.02 -26.17
N GLY A 213 24.12 23.87 -25.16
CA GLY A 213 24.62 25.22 -25.36
C GLY A 213 26.03 25.32 -25.98
N CYS A 214 26.80 24.21 -26.04
CA CYS A 214 28.11 24.15 -26.67
C CYS A 214 28.07 23.98 -28.20
N CYS A 215 27.01 23.37 -28.75
CA CYS A 215 26.96 22.91 -30.14
C CYS A 215 25.62 23.25 -30.81
N PRO A 216 25.61 23.60 -32.11
CA PRO A 216 24.37 23.96 -32.82
C PRO A 216 23.52 22.73 -33.23
N ASP A 217 24.13 21.55 -33.31
CA ASP A 217 23.48 20.32 -33.75
C ASP A 217 22.78 19.59 -32.58
N PRO A 218 21.63 18.94 -32.80
CA PRO A 218 20.94 18.16 -31.78
C PRO A 218 21.66 16.84 -31.51
N TYR A 219 21.73 16.48 -30.23
CA TYR A 219 22.24 15.20 -29.75
C TYR A 219 21.06 14.33 -29.33
N PRO A 220 20.84 13.18 -29.98
CA PRO A 220 19.82 12.24 -29.53
C PRO A 220 20.28 11.59 -28.21
N ASP A 221 19.33 11.25 -27.35
CA ASP A 221 19.52 10.41 -26.17
C ASP A 221 18.35 9.44 -26.00
N VAL A 222 18.61 8.33 -25.31
CA VAL A 222 17.57 7.39 -24.87
C VAL A 222 17.62 7.28 -23.36
N THR A 223 16.56 7.74 -22.71
CA THR A 223 16.42 7.75 -21.27
C THR A 223 15.55 6.59 -20.80
N PHE A 224 16.07 5.79 -19.87
CA PHE A 224 15.31 4.75 -19.18
C PHE A 224 14.90 5.25 -17.79
N TYR A 225 13.60 5.54 -17.62
CA TYR A 225 13.03 5.91 -16.32
C TYR A 225 12.61 4.66 -15.55
N ILE A 226 13.37 4.35 -14.50
CA ILE A 226 13.13 3.20 -13.62
C ILE A 226 12.26 3.68 -12.46
N HIS A 227 11.02 3.20 -12.43
CA HIS A 227 10.11 3.43 -11.30
C HIS A 227 10.31 2.34 -10.25
N VAL A 228 10.74 2.73 -9.06
CA VAL A 228 10.96 1.84 -7.92
C VAL A 228 10.08 2.22 -6.74
N GLU A 229 9.54 1.22 -6.05
CA GLU A 229 8.69 1.37 -4.86
C GLU A 229 9.35 0.69 -3.66
N ARG A 230 9.33 1.36 -2.50
CA ARG A 230 9.88 0.84 -1.25
C ARG A 230 8.91 -0.16 -0.61
N LYS A 231 9.43 -1.26 -0.06
CA LYS A 231 8.64 -2.14 0.82
C LYS A 231 8.60 -1.58 2.24
N PRO A 232 7.44 -1.14 2.75
CA PRO A 232 7.39 -0.36 3.99
C PRO A 232 7.50 -1.19 5.28
N ALA A 233 7.29 -2.51 5.22
CA ALA A 233 7.09 -3.35 6.41
C ALA A 233 8.22 -3.26 7.45
N TYR A 234 9.49 -3.23 7.00
CA TYR A 234 10.65 -3.10 7.89
C TYR A 234 10.68 -1.74 8.61
N TYR A 235 10.34 -0.68 7.91
CA TYR A 235 10.32 0.69 8.42
C TYR A 235 9.14 0.92 9.36
N VAL A 236 7.98 0.32 9.07
CA VAL A 236 6.82 0.37 9.97
C VAL A 236 7.16 -0.28 11.31
N THR A 237 7.78 -1.46 11.31
CA THR A 237 8.07 -2.20 12.55
C THR A 237 9.22 -1.59 13.37
N ASN A 238 10.26 -1.07 12.72
CA ASN A 238 11.45 -0.58 13.41
C ASN A 238 11.48 0.94 13.61
N ILE A 239 10.74 1.72 12.82
CA ILE A 239 10.67 3.17 12.95
C ILE A 239 9.33 3.61 13.57
N ILE A 240 8.22 3.25 12.95
CA ILE A 240 6.91 3.79 13.33
C ILE A 240 6.43 3.24 14.68
N ILE A 241 6.50 1.91 14.89
CA ILE A 241 6.05 1.29 16.15
C ILE A 241 6.80 1.82 17.39
N PRO A 242 8.15 1.84 17.43
CA PRO A 242 8.88 2.40 18.56
C PRO A 242 8.56 3.88 18.81
N SER A 243 8.34 4.68 17.77
CA SER A 243 7.94 6.08 17.90
C SER A 243 6.60 6.25 18.60
N ILE A 244 5.62 5.39 18.28
CA ILE A 244 4.31 5.36 18.95
C ILE A 244 4.47 4.91 20.41
N MET A 245 5.37 3.96 20.69
CA MET A 245 5.64 3.53 22.06
C MET A 245 6.25 4.65 22.90
N ILE A 246 7.27 5.35 22.40
CA ILE A 246 7.93 6.42 23.16
C ILE A 246 6.99 7.62 23.36
N THR A 247 6.18 7.97 22.36
CA THR A 247 5.15 9.03 22.52
C THR A 247 4.09 8.65 23.56
N SER A 248 3.71 7.37 23.66
CA SER A 248 2.80 6.89 24.70
C SER A 248 3.39 7.01 26.11
N LEU A 249 4.71 6.82 26.28
CA LEU A 249 5.41 7.01 27.55
C LEU A 249 5.34 8.48 28.01
N GLY A 250 5.33 9.44 27.08
CA GLY A 250 5.11 10.86 27.36
C GLY A 250 3.77 11.13 28.05
N ILE A 251 2.70 10.44 27.65
CA ILE A 251 1.39 10.54 28.31
C ILE A 251 1.45 9.91 29.71
N LEU A 252 2.10 8.75 29.84
CA LEU A 252 2.27 8.05 31.12
C LEU A 252 3.03 8.88 32.16
N CYS A 253 3.96 9.76 31.75
CA CYS A 253 4.68 10.67 32.66
C CYS A 253 3.74 11.58 33.47
N TYR A 254 2.62 12.00 32.89
CA TYR A 254 1.63 12.85 33.57
C TYR A 254 0.75 12.08 34.57
N PHE A 255 0.70 10.75 34.47
CA PHE A 255 0.02 9.92 35.47
C PHE A 255 0.86 9.69 36.73
N LEU A 256 2.18 9.92 36.66
CA LEU A 256 3.06 9.79 37.80
C LEU A 256 2.85 10.97 38.78
N PRO A 257 2.61 10.70 40.08
CA PRO A 257 2.45 11.75 41.07
C PRO A 257 3.74 12.55 41.26
N VAL A 258 3.61 13.84 41.55
CA VAL A 258 4.74 14.78 41.72
C VAL A 258 5.63 14.38 42.91
N ASP A 259 5.02 13.77 43.92
CA ASP A 259 5.63 13.29 45.17
C ASP A 259 6.66 12.18 44.95
N SER A 260 6.63 11.51 43.78
CA SER A 260 7.48 10.36 43.47
C SER A 260 8.96 10.73 43.31
N GLY A 261 9.30 12.02 43.11
CA GLY A 261 10.68 12.48 42.83
C GLY A 261 11.23 12.08 41.45
N GLU A 262 10.79 10.96 40.89
CA GLU A 262 11.27 10.40 39.61
C GLU A 262 10.64 11.04 38.37
N LYS A 263 9.63 11.89 38.53
CA LYS A 263 8.87 12.49 37.44
C LYS A 263 9.72 13.34 36.49
N ALA A 264 10.60 14.18 37.05
CA ALA A 264 11.50 15.00 36.25
C ALA A 264 12.55 14.15 35.51
N SER A 265 13.04 13.09 36.15
CA SER A 265 13.99 12.15 35.54
C SER A 265 13.36 11.45 34.34
N LEU A 266 12.16 10.89 34.51
CA LEU A 266 11.43 10.14 33.49
C LEU A 266 11.12 10.99 32.24
N ILE A 267 10.65 12.23 32.42
CA ILE A 267 10.32 13.09 31.28
C ILE A 267 11.56 13.53 30.48
N ILE A 268 12.67 13.80 31.17
CA ILE A 268 13.95 14.09 30.52
C ILE A 268 14.45 12.86 29.76
N THR A 269 14.29 11.65 30.30
CA THR A 269 14.68 10.42 29.61
C THR A 269 13.86 10.18 28.35
N VAL A 270 12.54 10.43 28.39
CA VAL A 270 11.66 10.32 27.22
C VAL A 270 12.04 11.35 26.15
N MET A 271 12.33 12.60 26.53
CA MET A 271 12.79 13.63 25.61
C MET A 271 14.13 13.24 24.94
N LEU A 272 15.11 12.77 25.73
CA LEU A 272 16.40 12.34 25.19
C LEU A 272 16.26 11.13 24.27
N ALA A 273 15.43 10.15 24.64
CA ALA A 273 15.15 8.98 23.82
C ALA A 273 14.54 9.38 22.46
N MET A 274 13.60 10.34 22.44
CA MET A 274 13.04 10.88 21.20
C MET A 274 14.09 11.61 20.36
N SER A 275 14.95 12.43 20.96
CA SER A 275 16.04 13.11 20.22
C SER A 275 17.01 12.13 19.58
N VAL A 276 17.43 11.10 20.32
CA VAL A 276 18.33 10.06 19.80
C VAL A 276 17.67 9.29 18.66
N PHE A 277 16.39 8.96 18.82
CA PHE A 277 15.63 8.26 17.77
C PHE A 277 15.48 9.11 16.51
N GLN A 278 15.19 10.40 16.67
CA GLN A 278 15.12 11.35 15.55
C GLN A 278 16.45 11.44 14.80
N LEU A 279 17.57 11.52 15.51
CA LEU A 279 18.91 11.56 14.88
C LEU A 279 19.19 10.29 14.09
N LEU A 280 18.86 9.11 14.65
CA LEU A 280 19.02 7.84 13.95
C LEU A 280 18.20 7.79 12.64
N VAL A 281 16.98 8.33 12.64
CA VAL A 281 16.14 8.40 11.43
C VAL A 281 16.68 9.45 10.45
N ALA A 282 17.16 10.59 10.93
CA ALA A 282 17.73 11.65 10.10
C ALA A 282 18.97 11.17 9.33
N ASP A 283 19.83 10.36 9.97
CA ASP A 283 21.03 9.78 9.34
C ASP A 283 20.70 8.80 8.19
N LYS A 284 19.45 8.34 8.09
CA LYS A 284 18.98 7.42 7.04
C LYS A 284 18.30 8.13 5.86
N LEU A 285 18.14 9.46 5.93
CA LEU A 285 17.42 10.22 4.93
C LEU A 285 18.39 11.18 4.21
N PRO A 286 18.15 11.49 2.92
CA PRO A 286 18.93 12.48 2.21
C PRO A 286 18.86 13.86 2.90
N PRO A 287 19.98 14.60 2.97
CA PRO A 287 19.97 15.99 3.39
C PRO A 287 19.38 16.87 2.27
N SER A 288 18.05 16.87 2.14
CA SER A 288 17.31 17.65 1.14
C SER A 288 16.30 18.59 1.82
N ALA A 289 16.30 19.86 1.42
CA ALA A 289 15.29 20.82 1.85
C ALA A 289 14.00 20.71 1.02
N ASP A 290 14.11 20.32 -0.26
CA ASP A 290 13.00 20.32 -1.21
C ASP A 290 12.02 19.15 -0.98
N SER A 291 12.50 18.05 -0.41
CA SER A 291 11.75 16.81 -0.19
C SER A 291 11.73 16.39 1.28
N THR A 292 11.42 17.31 2.20
CA THR A 292 11.41 16.99 3.65
C THR A 292 10.30 16.00 4.01
N PRO A 293 10.60 14.85 4.66
CA PRO A 293 9.60 13.83 5.02
C PRO A 293 8.56 14.31 6.05
N TRP A 294 7.30 13.89 5.89
CA TRP A 294 6.25 14.14 6.90
C TRP A 294 6.59 13.55 8.27
N ILE A 295 7.27 12.41 8.31
CA ILE A 295 7.72 11.78 9.56
C ILE A 295 8.70 12.68 10.33
N MET A 296 9.52 13.47 9.64
CA MET A 296 10.47 14.39 10.26
C MET A 296 9.75 15.60 10.88
N PHE A 297 8.71 16.12 10.24
CA PHE A 297 7.85 17.15 10.83
C PHE A 297 7.15 16.62 12.10
N PHE A 298 6.69 15.38 12.08
CA PHE A 298 6.10 14.72 13.24
C PHE A 298 7.09 14.59 14.41
N PHE A 299 8.33 14.14 14.15
CA PHE A 299 9.36 14.05 15.20
C PHE A 299 9.72 15.42 15.79
N ASN A 300 9.94 16.43 14.95
CA ASN A 300 10.24 17.78 15.42
C ASN A 300 9.08 18.36 16.25
N PHE A 301 7.84 18.11 15.84
CA PHE A 301 6.66 18.52 16.61
C PHE A 301 6.61 17.86 17.99
N ILE A 302 6.83 16.54 18.06
CA ILE A 302 6.83 15.81 19.34
C ILE A 302 7.99 16.24 20.23
N LEU A 303 9.17 16.45 19.67
CA LEU A 303 10.33 16.89 20.40
C LEU A 303 10.08 18.28 21.01
N GLY A 304 9.55 19.22 20.21
CA GLY A 304 9.14 20.53 20.68
C GLY A 304 8.07 20.47 21.78
N LEU A 305 7.04 19.64 21.59
CA LEU A 305 5.99 19.42 22.59
C LEU A 305 6.56 18.83 23.90
N SER A 306 7.52 17.90 23.80
CA SER A 306 8.20 17.29 24.95
C SER A 306 9.08 18.29 25.70
N ALA A 307 9.72 19.23 25.01
CA ALA A 307 10.48 20.31 25.62
C ALA A 307 9.59 21.30 26.40
N VAL A 308 8.45 21.69 25.82
CA VAL A 308 7.43 22.51 26.51
C VAL A 308 6.88 21.77 27.73
N SER A 309 6.55 20.49 27.57
CA SER A 309 6.07 19.62 28.65
C SER A 309 7.06 19.53 29.81
N THR A 310 8.35 19.33 29.52
CA THR A 310 9.43 19.30 30.53
C THR A 310 9.51 20.62 31.30
N THR A 311 9.41 21.76 30.61
CA THR A 311 9.43 23.09 31.24
C THR A 311 8.23 23.29 32.18
N VAL A 312 7.03 22.90 31.74
CA VAL A 312 5.81 22.94 32.56
C VAL A 312 5.95 22.05 33.80
N GLN A 313 6.54 20.86 33.66
CA GLN A 313 6.71 19.94 34.78
C GLN A 313 7.71 20.44 35.83
N VAL A 314 8.83 21.03 35.41
CA VAL A 314 9.77 21.67 36.35
C VAL A 314 9.07 22.80 37.12
N PHE A 315 8.23 23.57 36.44
CA PHE A 315 7.42 24.61 37.08
C PHE A 315 6.38 24.03 38.08
N VAL A 316 5.70 22.94 37.73
CA VAL A 316 4.77 22.22 38.61
C VAL A 316 5.48 21.70 39.86
N ILE A 317 6.67 21.11 39.71
CA ILE A 317 7.49 20.63 40.84
C ILE A 317 7.91 21.80 41.75
N ASN A 318 8.29 22.95 41.16
CA ASN A 318 8.63 24.15 41.94
C ASN A 318 7.43 24.66 42.77
N ILE A 319 6.22 24.59 42.20
CA ILE A 319 4.99 24.94 42.90
C ILE A 319 4.67 23.92 44.00
N TYR A 320 4.86 22.63 43.75
CA TYR A 320 4.58 21.57 44.73
C TYR A 320 5.43 21.72 46.00
N TYR A 321 6.73 21.98 45.88
CA TYR A 321 7.65 22.12 47.01
C TYR A 321 7.74 23.55 47.58
N ARG A 322 6.76 24.41 47.32
CA ARG A 322 6.77 25.83 47.75
C ARG A 322 6.55 26.03 49.27
N GLY A 323 6.14 24.97 49.99
CA GLY A 323 6.03 24.93 51.44
C GLY A 323 4.90 25.80 52.01
N GLU A 324 5.14 26.42 53.17
CA GLU A 324 4.13 27.17 53.93
C GLU A 324 3.90 28.62 53.46
N LYS A 325 4.54 29.06 52.37
CA LYS A 325 4.40 30.43 51.87
C LYS A 325 2.94 30.80 51.65
N GLU A 326 2.51 31.93 52.19
CA GLU A 326 1.14 32.40 52.01
C GLU A 326 0.81 32.63 50.54
N MET A 327 -0.26 31.98 50.07
CA MET A 327 -0.76 32.20 48.72
C MET A 327 -1.69 33.41 48.70
N SER A 328 -1.42 34.35 47.78
CA SER A 328 -2.25 35.52 47.55
C SER A 328 -3.71 35.17 47.25
N GLN A 329 -4.64 35.96 47.78
CA GLN A 329 -6.09 35.84 47.57
C GLN A 329 -6.49 35.83 46.09
N TRP A 330 -5.76 36.56 45.24
CA TRP A 330 -6.00 36.58 43.80
C TRP A 330 -5.67 35.23 43.14
N VAL A 331 -4.57 34.58 43.54
CA VAL A 331 -4.19 33.25 43.02
C VAL A 331 -5.23 32.20 43.43
N LYS A 332 -5.77 32.28 44.65
CA LYS A 332 -6.85 31.40 45.13
C LYS A 332 -8.11 31.52 44.24
N ARG A 333 -8.61 32.73 44.02
CA ARG A 333 -9.90 32.96 43.34
C ARG A 333 -9.82 32.91 41.82
N CYS A 334 -8.76 33.43 41.22
CA CYS A 334 -8.66 33.57 39.78
C CYS A 334 -7.90 32.42 39.10
N ILE A 335 -7.06 31.67 39.83
CA ILE A 335 -6.26 30.58 39.26
C ILE A 335 -6.73 29.25 39.82
N LEU A 336 -6.63 29.02 41.13
CA LEU A 336 -6.90 27.71 41.74
C LEU A 336 -8.35 27.24 41.56
N VAL A 337 -9.34 28.08 41.89
CA VAL A 337 -10.77 27.71 41.80
C VAL A 337 -11.20 27.33 40.37
N PRO A 338 -10.89 28.13 39.32
CA PRO A 338 -11.21 27.76 37.94
C PRO A 338 -10.49 26.49 37.47
N LEU A 339 -9.20 26.34 37.81
CA LEU A 339 -8.40 25.17 37.43
C LEU A 339 -8.97 23.89 38.05
N CYS A 340 -9.24 23.87 39.36
CA CYS A 340 -9.79 22.70 40.03
C CYS A 340 -11.16 22.29 39.47
N PHE A 341 -11.98 23.26 39.05
CA PHE A 341 -13.27 23.00 38.39
C PHE A 341 -13.08 22.40 37.00
N MET A 342 -12.17 22.95 36.19
CA MET A 342 -11.87 22.42 34.85
C MET A 342 -11.23 21.02 34.87
N THR A 343 -10.37 20.73 35.86
CA THR A 343 -9.61 19.48 35.91
C THR A 343 -10.20 18.42 36.85
N PHE A 344 -11.39 18.67 37.42
CA PHE A 344 -12.11 17.77 38.35
C PHE A 344 -11.25 17.23 39.51
N VAL A 345 -10.29 18.02 40.00
CA VAL A 345 -9.42 17.60 41.12
C VAL A 345 -10.22 17.63 42.42
N THR A 346 -10.31 16.48 43.10
CA THR A 346 -11.03 16.32 44.37
C THR A 346 -10.07 16.06 45.53
N ILE A 347 -10.39 16.60 46.70
CA ILE A 347 -9.55 16.52 47.91
C ILE A 347 -9.71 15.13 48.55
N PRO A 348 -8.64 14.34 48.70
CA PRO A 348 -8.70 13.06 49.41
C PRO A 348 -8.85 13.33 50.92
N GLY A 349 -9.94 12.83 51.53
CA GLY A 349 -10.17 12.89 52.99
C GLY A 349 -11.55 13.39 53.43
N ARG A 350 -12.31 14.08 52.57
CA ARG A 350 -13.72 14.44 52.84
C ARG A 350 -14.66 13.67 51.92
N ARG A 351 -14.89 12.41 52.26
CA ARG A 351 -15.95 11.58 51.68
C ARG A 351 -17.29 12.15 52.16
N SER A 352 -17.86 13.12 51.45
CA SER A 352 -19.30 13.39 51.59
C SER A 352 -20.01 12.25 50.87
N SER A 353 -20.70 11.41 51.63
CA SER A 353 -21.65 10.42 51.16
C SER A 353 -22.82 11.11 50.45
N ILE A 354 -22.65 11.55 49.21
CA ILE A 354 -23.74 11.75 48.24
C ILE A 354 -23.16 11.37 46.88
N CYS A 355 -23.52 10.17 46.43
CA CYS A 355 -23.44 9.81 45.02
C CYS A 355 -24.47 10.69 44.28
N GLY A 356 -24.04 11.48 43.29
CA GLY A 356 -24.95 12.07 42.29
C GLY A 356 -25.30 13.56 42.37
N LYS A 357 -24.55 14.43 43.08
CA LYS A 357 -24.71 15.88 42.92
C LYS A 357 -23.38 16.56 42.58
N GLU A 358 -23.35 17.34 41.50
CA GLU A 358 -22.25 18.25 41.18
C GLU A 358 -21.94 19.12 42.41
N LYS A 359 -20.68 19.13 42.86
CA LYS A 359 -20.23 20.09 43.89
C LYS A 359 -20.40 21.50 43.32
N LYS A 360 -21.19 22.35 44.00
CA LYS A 360 -21.32 23.77 43.62
C LYS A 360 -20.00 24.49 43.89
N VAL A 361 -19.68 25.51 43.09
CA VAL A 361 -18.47 26.35 43.24
C VAL A 361 -18.30 26.87 44.68
N GLY A 362 -19.40 27.16 45.38
CA GLY A 362 -19.39 27.60 46.78
C GLY A 362 -18.88 26.56 47.80
N ASP A 363 -19.06 25.26 47.53
CA ASP A 363 -18.57 24.19 48.41
C ASP A 363 -17.05 24.00 48.27
N LEU A 364 -16.54 24.17 47.04
CA LEU A 364 -15.11 24.14 46.75
C LEU A 364 -14.37 25.32 47.41
N ILE A 365 -14.96 26.52 47.40
CA ILE A 365 -14.39 27.70 48.05
C ILE A 365 -14.26 27.49 49.57
N LYS A 366 -15.25 26.87 50.21
CA LYS A 366 -15.21 26.54 51.65
C LYS A 366 -14.13 25.52 51.99
N ASP A 367 -13.96 24.50 51.15
CA ASP A 367 -12.88 23.52 51.31
C ASP A 367 -11.49 24.19 51.18
N ILE A 368 -11.33 25.14 50.23
CA ILE A 368 -10.09 25.93 50.02
C ILE A 368 -9.78 26.87 51.19
N GLU A 369 -10.79 27.49 51.80
CA GLU A 369 -10.62 28.38 52.96
C GLU A 369 -10.17 27.63 54.23
N GLN A 370 -10.45 26.33 54.32
CA GLN A 370 -10.07 25.47 55.47
C GLN A 370 -8.75 24.71 55.27
N SER A 371 -8.15 24.80 54.08
CA SER A 371 -6.91 24.09 53.73
C SER A 371 -5.66 24.83 54.23
N THR A 372 -4.60 24.10 54.58
CA THR A 372 -3.30 24.69 54.92
C THR A 372 -2.62 25.31 53.68
N ASN A 373 -1.71 26.27 53.88
CA ASN A 373 -0.99 26.89 52.75
C ASN A 373 -0.21 25.86 51.91
N THR A 374 0.36 24.84 52.56
CA THR A 374 1.08 23.75 51.90
C THR A 374 0.15 22.91 51.02
N GLU A 375 -1.01 22.51 51.53
CA GLU A 375 -2.02 21.76 50.76
C GLU A 375 -2.51 22.56 49.55
N LEU A 376 -2.68 23.87 49.69
CA LEU A 376 -3.13 24.72 48.60
C LEU A 376 -2.15 24.78 47.42
N TRP A 377 -0.84 24.85 47.69
CA TRP A 377 0.19 24.80 46.64
C TRP A 377 0.26 23.41 45.99
N GLN A 378 0.11 22.34 46.77
CA GLN A 378 0.03 20.98 46.24
C GLN A 378 -1.20 20.81 45.33
N PHE A 379 -2.37 21.34 45.71
CA PHE A 379 -3.56 21.30 44.85
C PHE A 379 -3.38 22.07 43.54
N LEU A 380 -2.77 23.27 43.61
CA LEU A 380 -2.46 24.03 42.41
C LEU A 380 -1.54 23.24 41.47
N SER A 381 -0.53 22.57 42.02
CA SER A 381 0.41 21.77 41.24
C SER A 381 -0.27 20.58 40.55
N VAL A 382 -1.16 19.85 41.25
CA VAL A 382 -1.91 18.71 40.69
C VAL A 382 -2.89 19.18 39.62
N ALA A 383 -3.56 20.32 39.82
CA ALA A 383 -4.46 20.88 38.82
C ALA A 383 -3.71 21.34 37.56
N LEU A 384 -2.55 21.99 37.71
CA LEU A 384 -1.68 22.37 36.59
C LEU A 384 -1.13 21.13 35.85
N ASP A 385 -0.79 20.08 36.56
CA ASP A 385 -0.33 18.81 35.98
C ASP A 385 -1.43 18.13 35.14
N ARG A 386 -2.67 18.10 35.64
CA ARG A 386 -3.84 17.59 34.90
C ARG A 386 -4.19 18.45 33.69
N LEU A 387 -4.08 19.77 33.80
CA LEU A 387 -4.24 20.66 32.66
C LEU A 387 -3.15 20.39 31.62
N GLY A 388 -1.90 20.21 32.06
CA GLY A 388 -0.79 19.83 31.21
C GLY A 388 -1.03 18.52 30.45
N LEU A 389 -1.59 17.50 31.12
CA LEU A 389 -1.99 16.24 30.47
C LEU A 389 -3.04 16.46 29.39
N VAL A 390 -4.08 17.24 29.66
CA VAL A 390 -5.16 17.51 28.70
C VAL A 390 -4.61 18.29 27.49
N LEU A 391 -3.81 19.33 27.73
CA LEU A 391 -3.21 20.11 26.65
C LEU A 391 -2.21 19.27 25.83
N PHE A 392 -1.39 18.45 26.50
CA PHE A 392 -0.45 17.56 25.83
C PHE A 392 -1.18 16.53 24.95
N THR A 393 -2.22 15.89 25.48
CA THR A 393 -2.99 14.89 24.72
C THR A 393 -3.77 15.52 23.57
N ILE A 394 -4.42 16.66 23.75
CA ILE A 394 -5.11 17.39 22.67
C ILE A 394 -4.11 17.81 21.58
N THR A 395 -2.96 18.37 21.97
CA THR A 395 -1.94 18.85 21.04
C THR A 395 -1.29 17.68 20.30
N LEU A 396 -1.05 16.55 20.98
CA LEU A 396 -0.55 15.32 20.37
C LEU A 396 -1.56 14.71 19.39
N ILE A 397 -2.84 14.67 19.72
CA ILE A 397 -3.91 14.20 18.82
C ILE A 397 -4.03 15.14 17.61
N GLY A 398 -3.95 16.46 17.84
CA GLY A 398 -3.95 17.46 16.77
C GLY A 398 -2.77 17.31 15.82
N GLY A 399 -1.55 17.16 16.36
CA GLY A 399 -0.33 16.99 15.57
C GLY A 399 -0.17 15.61 14.93
N SER A 400 -0.70 14.55 15.53
CA SER A 400 -0.73 13.22 14.90
C SER A 400 -1.65 13.15 13.67
N SER A 401 -2.41 14.21 13.37
CA SER A 401 -3.13 14.35 12.10
C SER A 401 -2.20 14.31 10.87
N TYR A 402 -0.91 14.64 11.02
CA TYR A 402 0.08 14.47 9.95
C TYR A 402 0.31 13.00 9.55
N LEU A 403 0.09 12.04 10.48
CA LEU A 403 0.16 10.59 10.18
C LEU A 403 -1.14 10.03 9.58
N LYS A 404 -2.27 10.75 9.65
CA LYS A 404 -3.56 10.32 9.06
C LYS A 404 -3.58 10.42 7.53
N VAL A 405 -2.51 10.93 6.91
CA VAL A 405 -2.34 11.03 5.45
C VAL A 405 -1.70 9.75 4.87
N LEU A 406 -1.56 8.68 5.65
CA LEU A 406 -1.29 7.34 5.13
C LEU A 406 -2.57 6.81 4.45
N VAL A 407 -2.77 7.22 3.20
CA VAL A 407 -3.80 6.70 2.32
C VAL A 407 -3.59 5.19 2.17
N PRO A 408 -4.62 4.34 2.38
CA PRO A 408 -4.52 2.94 2.01
C PRO A 408 -4.48 2.82 0.49
N GLU A 409 -3.30 2.95 -0.12
CA GLU A 409 -3.05 2.67 -1.54
C GLU A 409 -2.83 1.17 -1.73
N HIS A 410 -3.87 0.35 -1.60
CA HIS A 410 -3.78 -1.08 -1.93
C HIS A 410 -4.95 -1.60 -2.78
N THR A 411 -5.63 -0.71 -3.48
CA THR A 411 -6.59 -1.13 -4.50
C THR A 411 -5.92 -0.90 -5.86
N GLY A 412 -5.45 -1.96 -6.51
CA GLY A 412 -4.92 -1.85 -7.88
C GLY A 412 -5.90 -1.09 -8.77
N ASN A 413 -5.40 -0.33 -9.75
CA ASN A 413 -6.11 0.69 -10.56
C ASN A 413 -7.66 0.48 -10.71
N PRO A 414 -8.49 0.88 -9.72
CA PRO A 414 -9.87 0.42 -9.63
C PRO A 414 -10.76 1.32 -10.47
N LYS A 415 -11.66 0.74 -11.27
CA LYS A 415 -12.65 1.51 -12.02
C LYS A 415 -13.75 2.07 -11.11
N CYS A 416 -13.99 1.43 -9.97
CA CYS A 416 -14.95 1.86 -8.95
C CYS A 416 -14.25 2.56 -7.80
N LYS A 417 -14.80 3.68 -7.33
CA LYS A 417 -14.26 4.40 -6.17
C LYS A 417 -14.69 3.71 -4.89
N TRP A 418 -13.72 3.39 -4.04
CA TRP A 418 -13.96 2.75 -2.74
C TRP A 418 -14.39 3.79 -1.72
N ILE A 419 -15.45 3.48 -0.99
CA ILE A 419 -16.04 4.29 0.06
C ILE A 419 -15.98 3.45 1.34
N PHE A 420 -15.18 3.92 2.29
CA PHE A 420 -15.09 3.38 3.64
C PHE A 420 -15.69 4.39 4.62
N PRO A 421 -16.95 4.19 5.06
CA PRO A 421 -17.56 5.07 6.03
C PRO A 421 -16.90 4.81 7.40
N ILE A 422 -16.17 5.81 7.90
CA ILE A 422 -15.58 5.79 9.26
C ILE A 422 -16.72 6.11 10.24
N VAL A 423 -17.48 5.09 10.61
CA VAL A 423 -18.68 5.24 11.44
C VAL A 423 -18.59 4.26 12.61
N PHE A 424 -18.65 4.79 13.84
CA PHE A 424 -18.69 4.08 15.13
C PHE A 424 -17.82 2.81 15.21
N GLY A 425 -16.49 2.97 15.17
CA GLY A 425 -15.53 1.84 15.30
C GLY A 425 -15.56 1.08 16.64
N GLY A 426 -16.46 1.45 17.56
CA GLY A 426 -16.76 0.69 18.77
C GLY A 426 -18.06 -0.13 18.69
N GLY A 427 -18.84 -0.02 17.61
CA GLY A 427 -20.20 -0.57 17.49
C GLY A 427 -21.31 0.41 17.91
N LEU A 428 -22.56 -0.02 17.75
CA LEU A 428 -23.78 0.71 18.13
C LEU A 428 -24.28 0.25 19.51
N VAL A 429 -24.77 1.20 20.31
CA VAL A 429 -25.31 0.96 21.66
C VAL A 429 -26.82 1.22 21.70
N GLY A 430 -27.46 0.81 22.81
CA GLY A 430 -28.90 0.99 23.02
C GLY A 430 -29.32 2.45 22.90
N GLY A 431 -30.31 2.72 22.03
CA GLY A 431 -30.86 4.06 21.79
C GLY A 431 -30.21 4.83 20.63
N ASP A 432 -29.15 4.30 20.01
CA ASP A 432 -28.56 4.93 18.83
C ASP A 432 -29.54 4.99 17.65
N ASN A 433 -29.50 6.09 16.92
CA ASN A 433 -30.24 6.30 15.67
C ASN A 433 -29.30 6.83 14.59
N VAL A 434 -28.99 5.98 13.63
CA VAL A 434 -28.01 6.26 12.58
C VAL A 434 -28.72 6.29 11.23
N GLU A 435 -28.57 7.40 10.49
CA GLU A 435 -29.05 7.51 9.12
C GLU A 435 -27.89 7.82 8.17
N ILE A 436 -27.68 6.95 7.18
CA ILE A 436 -26.63 7.10 6.16
C ILE A 436 -27.31 7.14 4.79
N THR A 437 -26.99 8.17 4.01
CA THR A 437 -27.49 8.31 2.64
C THR A 437 -26.30 8.34 1.67
N ILE A 438 -26.34 7.48 0.66
CA ILE A 438 -25.31 7.35 -0.36
C ILE A 438 -25.95 7.54 -1.73
N GLU A 439 -25.41 8.49 -2.48
CA GLU A 439 -25.90 8.85 -3.81
C GLU A 439 -24.79 8.65 -4.86
N THR A 440 -25.07 7.84 -5.90
CA THR A 440 -24.23 7.74 -7.09
C THR A 440 -24.78 8.62 -8.20
N LYS A 441 -23.96 9.56 -8.68
CA LYS A 441 -24.31 10.41 -9.83
C LYS A 441 -24.27 9.61 -11.14
N PRO A 442 -24.85 10.11 -12.25
CA PRO A 442 -24.86 9.38 -13.52
C PRO A 442 -23.47 8.96 -14.01
N ASN A 443 -23.37 7.77 -14.61
CA ASN A 443 -22.13 7.17 -15.15
C ASN A 443 -21.00 6.94 -14.12
N THR A 444 -21.31 6.85 -12.82
CA THR A 444 -20.30 6.59 -11.78
C THR A 444 -20.27 5.13 -11.35
N CYS A 445 -19.14 4.67 -10.81
CA CYS A 445 -19.04 3.38 -10.10
C CYS A 445 -18.52 3.58 -8.68
N GLY A 446 -19.26 3.07 -7.70
CA GLY A 446 -18.90 3.12 -6.29
C GLY A 446 -18.92 1.75 -5.63
N LEU A 447 -17.93 1.48 -4.77
CA LEU A 447 -17.92 0.35 -3.85
C LEU A 447 -18.05 0.88 -2.43
N LEU A 448 -19.15 0.56 -1.74
CA LEU A 448 -19.31 0.76 -0.31
C LEU A 448 -18.93 -0.52 0.42
N THR A 449 -17.97 -0.43 1.33
CA THR A 449 -17.60 -1.51 2.24
C THR A 449 -17.40 -0.96 3.65
N SER A 450 -17.16 -1.80 4.65
CA SER A 450 -16.98 -1.37 6.04
C SER A 450 -15.57 -1.67 6.57
N GLN A 451 -15.14 -0.84 7.52
CA GLN A 451 -13.85 -0.99 8.20
C GLN A 451 -13.77 -2.32 8.96
N GLU A 452 -14.84 -2.66 9.67
CA GLU A 452 -14.98 -3.90 10.43
C GLU A 452 -16.46 -4.35 10.47
N SER A 453 -16.73 -5.47 11.15
CA SER A 453 -18.08 -5.95 11.42
C SER A 453 -18.86 -4.95 12.28
N THR A 454 -20.13 -4.74 11.92
CA THR A 454 -21.02 -3.86 12.71
C THR A 454 -21.43 -4.59 13.98
N LYS A 455 -21.00 -4.10 15.14
CA LYS A 455 -21.32 -4.71 16.44
C LYS A 455 -22.49 -3.97 17.07
N ILE A 456 -23.54 -4.69 17.46
CA ILE A 456 -24.66 -4.12 18.20
C ILE A 456 -24.59 -4.62 19.63
N TYR A 457 -24.42 -3.70 20.57
CA TYR A 457 -24.29 -4.00 22.00
C TYR A 457 -25.65 -4.24 22.65
N HIS A 458 -25.59 -4.84 23.85
CA HIS A 458 -26.77 -4.97 24.71
C HIS A 458 -27.41 -3.61 24.96
N CYS A 459 -28.73 -3.61 25.15
CA CYS A 459 -29.50 -2.42 25.43
C CYS A 459 -29.91 -2.43 26.90
N GLU A 460 -29.49 -1.42 27.68
CA GLU A 460 -30.10 -1.15 28.97
C GLU A 460 -31.53 -0.63 28.74
N ASP A 461 -32.49 -0.98 29.61
CA ASP A 461 -33.89 -0.53 29.57
C ASP A 461 -34.66 -0.80 28.27
N ASP A 462 -34.33 -1.88 27.54
CA ASP A 462 -35.03 -2.29 26.31
C ASP A 462 -35.00 -1.28 25.15
N LEU A 463 -34.09 -0.30 25.21
CA LEU A 463 -33.93 0.71 24.17
C LEU A 463 -33.67 0.08 22.80
N LEU A 464 -34.26 0.67 21.75
CA LEU A 464 -34.11 0.19 20.38
C LEU A 464 -32.96 0.92 19.69
N THR A 465 -31.99 0.17 19.16
CA THR A 465 -30.96 0.68 18.26
C THR A 465 -31.48 0.66 16.82
N THR A 466 -31.37 1.79 16.13
CA THR A 466 -31.92 1.99 14.78
C THR A 466 -30.85 2.39 13.77
N GLN A 467 -30.86 1.75 12.60
CA GLN A 467 -29.99 2.07 11.48
C GLN A 467 -30.80 2.17 10.18
N LYS A 468 -30.68 3.30 9.49
CA LYS A 468 -31.34 3.56 8.22
C LYS A 468 -30.33 3.85 7.13
N MET A 469 -30.31 3.01 6.11
CA MET A 469 -29.44 3.12 4.94
C MET A 469 -30.30 3.51 3.73
N ASN A 470 -30.03 4.67 3.14
CA ASN A 470 -30.68 5.11 1.91
C ASN A 470 -29.65 5.12 0.77
N TYR A 471 -29.93 4.38 -0.30
CA TYR A 471 -29.07 4.30 -1.47
C TYR A 471 -29.81 4.89 -2.68
N ILE A 472 -29.20 5.88 -3.34
CA ILE A 472 -29.75 6.53 -4.53
C ILE A 472 -28.83 6.22 -5.72
N VAL A 473 -29.32 5.48 -6.71
CA VAL A 473 -28.53 4.95 -7.83
C VAL A 473 -28.91 5.65 -9.15
N GLY A 474 -28.05 6.57 -9.58
CA GLY A 474 -28.22 7.36 -10.81
C GLY A 474 -28.06 6.57 -12.12
N ASP A 475 -28.33 7.23 -13.25
CA ASP A 475 -28.34 6.58 -14.56
C ASP A 475 -26.99 5.98 -14.97
N ASN A 476 -27.03 4.77 -15.55
CA ASN A 476 -25.86 3.98 -15.96
C ASN A 476 -24.78 3.81 -14.86
N SER A 477 -25.14 4.04 -13.59
CA SER A 477 -24.21 3.91 -12.48
C SER A 477 -24.20 2.48 -11.93
N LEU A 478 -23.13 2.12 -11.23
CA LEU A 478 -23.01 0.86 -10.50
C LEU A 478 -22.65 1.15 -9.04
N LEU A 479 -23.49 0.68 -8.11
CA LEU A 479 -23.21 0.72 -6.68
C LEU A 479 -23.07 -0.71 -6.14
N CYS A 480 -21.87 -1.05 -5.67
CA CYS A 480 -21.62 -2.30 -4.96
C CYS A 480 -21.63 -2.02 -3.46
N VAL A 481 -22.62 -2.54 -2.73
CA VAL A 481 -22.72 -2.46 -1.27
C VAL A 481 -22.31 -3.81 -0.70
N LEU A 482 -21.05 -3.89 -0.26
CA LEU A 482 -20.40 -5.10 0.23
C LEU A 482 -19.80 -4.85 1.64
N PRO A 483 -20.62 -4.62 2.67
CA PRO A 483 -20.17 -4.47 4.03
C PRO A 483 -19.73 -5.80 4.65
N ASP A 484 -18.95 -5.72 5.72
CA ASP A 484 -18.69 -6.81 6.67
C ASP A 484 -19.99 -7.19 7.41
N TYR A 485 -20.03 -8.36 8.04
CA TYR A 485 -21.26 -8.87 8.66
C TYR A 485 -21.68 -8.07 9.90
N CYS A 486 -22.97 -8.12 10.22
CA CYS A 486 -23.50 -7.61 11.48
C CYS A 486 -23.37 -8.67 12.61
N VAL A 487 -23.03 -8.22 13.82
CA VAL A 487 -22.95 -9.05 15.04
C VAL A 487 -23.85 -8.45 16.11
N CYS A 488 -25.00 -9.08 16.36
CA CYS A 488 -25.85 -8.71 17.49
C CYS A 488 -25.39 -9.44 18.75
N TYR A 489 -25.01 -8.68 19.78
CA TYR A 489 -24.60 -9.27 21.06
C TYR A 489 -25.82 -9.75 21.85
N LYS A 490 -25.56 -10.49 22.93
CA LYS A 490 -26.60 -10.90 23.86
C LYS A 490 -27.44 -9.69 24.30
N ASP A 491 -28.77 -9.87 24.32
CA ASP A 491 -29.76 -8.86 24.73
C ASP A 491 -29.83 -7.60 23.83
N ALA A 492 -29.21 -7.60 22.65
CA ALA A 492 -29.31 -6.50 21.68
C ALA A 492 -30.71 -6.40 21.04
N ASN A 493 -31.20 -5.18 20.80
CA ASN A 493 -32.46 -4.89 20.13
C ASN A 493 -32.23 -3.97 18.93
N PHE A 494 -32.28 -4.52 17.72
CA PHE A 494 -31.81 -3.85 16.51
C PHE A 494 -32.88 -3.78 15.41
N LEU A 495 -33.04 -2.58 14.83
CA LEU A 495 -33.87 -2.31 13.66
C LEU A 495 -33.04 -1.66 12.54
N GLN A 496 -32.87 -2.39 11.45
CA GLN A 496 -32.26 -1.91 10.23
C GLN A 496 -33.31 -1.70 9.13
N THR A 497 -33.22 -0.58 8.43
CA THR A 497 -34.01 -0.29 7.23
C THR A 497 -33.08 0.10 6.09
N GLN A 498 -33.19 -0.57 4.94
CA GLN A 498 -32.40 -0.31 3.76
C GLN A 498 -33.32 0.03 2.59
N ASN A 499 -33.28 1.28 2.14
CA ASN A 499 -34.09 1.78 1.04
C ASN A 499 -33.18 2.07 -0.15
N VAL A 500 -33.47 1.45 -1.30
CA VAL A 500 -32.77 1.71 -2.55
C VAL A 500 -33.74 2.39 -3.50
N GLN A 501 -33.38 3.59 -3.96
CA GLN A 501 -34.03 4.30 -5.05
C GLN A 501 -33.10 4.26 -6.27
N MET A 502 -33.58 3.74 -7.39
CA MET A 502 -32.74 3.42 -8.54
C MET A 502 -33.39 3.89 -9.84
N SER A 503 -32.58 4.41 -10.76
CA SER A 503 -32.97 4.66 -12.14
C SER A 503 -33.14 3.35 -12.93
N GLU A 504 -33.92 3.34 -14.02
CA GLU A 504 -34.11 2.15 -14.87
C GLU A 504 -32.82 1.63 -15.53
N SER A 505 -31.79 2.47 -15.59
CA SER A 505 -30.47 2.14 -16.14
C SER A 505 -29.41 1.87 -15.06
N GLY A 506 -29.78 2.06 -13.78
CA GLY A 506 -28.92 1.85 -12.62
C GLY A 506 -28.62 0.37 -12.37
N ASN A 507 -27.53 0.12 -11.63
CA ASN A 507 -27.08 -1.23 -11.30
C ASN A 507 -26.67 -1.26 -9.83
N ILE A 508 -27.09 -2.28 -9.09
CA ILE A 508 -26.78 -2.44 -7.68
C ILE A 508 -26.48 -3.89 -7.31
N ILE A 509 -25.49 -4.06 -6.43
CA ILE A 509 -25.25 -5.28 -5.66
C ILE A 509 -25.39 -4.91 -4.19
N LEU A 510 -26.29 -5.58 -3.47
CA LEU A 510 -26.54 -5.32 -2.06
C LEU A 510 -26.37 -6.62 -1.28
N LEU A 511 -25.26 -6.73 -0.56
CA LEU A 511 -24.99 -7.82 0.37
C LEU A 511 -25.34 -7.37 1.79
N ASP A 512 -26.19 -8.16 2.45
CA ASP A 512 -26.56 -7.98 3.84
C ASP A 512 -26.50 -9.34 4.56
N TRP A 513 -25.65 -9.43 5.57
CA TRP A 513 -25.36 -10.69 6.24
C TRP A 513 -25.00 -10.46 7.70
N MET A 514 -25.36 -11.44 8.53
CA MET A 514 -25.19 -11.39 9.97
C MET A 514 -24.69 -12.72 10.51
N THR A 515 -24.06 -12.65 11.69
CA THR A 515 -23.67 -13.82 12.47
C THR A 515 -24.59 -14.02 13.67
N CYS A 516 -24.51 -15.19 14.30
CA CYS A 516 -25.31 -15.55 15.45
C CYS A 516 -24.98 -14.76 16.73
N GLY A 517 -23.97 -13.89 16.72
CA GLY A 517 -23.47 -13.18 17.90
C GLY A 517 -22.05 -13.62 18.25
N ARG A 518 -21.68 -13.56 19.52
CA ARG A 518 -20.31 -13.87 19.98
C ARG A 518 -20.16 -15.37 20.21
N SER A 519 -19.89 -16.13 19.14
CA SER A 519 -19.66 -17.58 19.21
C SER A 519 -18.58 -17.99 20.23
N ALA A 520 -17.49 -17.22 20.33
CA ALA A 520 -16.41 -17.49 21.29
C ALA A 520 -16.85 -17.39 22.77
N LEU A 521 -17.87 -16.58 23.06
CA LEU A 521 -18.47 -16.43 24.39
C LEU A 521 -19.73 -17.28 24.57
N GLN A 522 -20.02 -18.20 23.65
CA GLN A 522 -21.24 -19.02 23.64
C GLN A 522 -22.55 -18.20 23.56
N GLU A 523 -22.47 -16.96 23.07
CA GLU A 523 -23.61 -16.06 22.90
C GLU A 523 -24.22 -16.18 21.50
N GLN A 524 -24.70 -17.37 21.18
CA GLN A 524 -25.25 -17.69 19.87
C GLN A 524 -26.78 -17.56 19.89
N TRP A 525 -27.30 -16.68 19.04
CA TRP A 525 -28.72 -16.40 18.86
C TRP A 525 -29.39 -15.92 20.16
N LEU A 526 -28.67 -15.15 20.98
CA LEU A 526 -29.12 -14.63 22.28
C LEU A 526 -29.46 -13.13 22.28
N PHE A 527 -29.54 -12.50 21.11
CA PHE A 527 -30.05 -11.13 21.01
C PHE A 527 -31.58 -11.11 21.19
N LYS A 528 -32.13 -9.98 21.62
CA LYS A 528 -33.56 -9.83 21.90
C LYS A 528 -34.38 -9.77 20.62
N SER A 529 -33.98 -8.92 19.67
CA SER A 529 -34.63 -8.81 18.37
C SER A 529 -33.68 -8.28 17.31
N TYR A 530 -33.74 -8.88 16.12
CA TYR A 530 -33.12 -8.38 14.90
C TYR A 530 -34.22 -8.20 13.85
N LYS A 531 -34.48 -6.96 13.46
CA LYS A 531 -35.42 -6.66 12.39
C LYS A 531 -34.67 -5.93 11.28
N ASN A 532 -34.75 -6.46 10.07
CA ASN A 532 -34.13 -5.87 8.90
C ASN A 532 -35.13 -5.82 7.75
N SER A 533 -35.35 -4.65 7.19
CA SER A 533 -36.22 -4.46 6.02
C SER A 533 -35.43 -3.87 4.87
N VAL A 534 -35.55 -4.50 3.71
CA VAL A 534 -34.93 -4.06 2.46
C VAL A 534 -36.02 -3.76 1.46
N GLN A 535 -36.02 -2.56 0.89
CA GLN A 535 -36.93 -2.14 -0.17
C GLN A 535 -36.13 -1.55 -1.33
N ILE A 536 -36.42 -2.00 -2.55
CA ILE A 536 -35.79 -1.52 -3.78
C ILE A 536 -36.88 -1.03 -4.73
N ASP A 537 -36.86 0.27 -4.99
CA ASP A 537 -37.75 0.98 -5.88
C ASP A 537 -36.99 1.42 -7.13
N VAL A 538 -37.54 1.12 -8.31
CA VAL A 538 -37.04 1.57 -9.61
C VAL A 538 -38.07 2.51 -10.22
N GLY A 539 -37.73 3.79 -10.33
CA GLY A 539 -38.71 4.82 -10.68
C GLY A 539 -39.86 4.85 -9.66
N SER A 540 -41.09 4.59 -10.11
CA SER A 540 -42.29 4.50 -9.25
C SER A 540 -42.61 3.07 -8.79
N ASP A 541 -41.91 2.06 -9.29
CA ASP A 541 -42.25 0.65 -9.07
C ASP A 541 -41.37 0.00 -8.01
N THR A 542 -41.98 -0.60 -6.99
CA THR A 542 -41.28 -1.47 -6.04
C THR A 542 -40.98 -2.82 -6.69
N ILE A 543 -39.69 -3.09 -6.94
CA ILE A 543 -39.22 -4.33 -7.58
C ILE A 543 -38.97 -5.42 -6.55
N TYR A 544 -38.46 -5.04 -5.37
CA TYR A 544 -38.13 -5.98 -4.32
C TYR A 544 -38.46 -5.39 -2.94
N LYS A 545 -39.07 -6.21 -2.08
CA LYS A 545 -39.31 -5.87 -0.68
C LYS A 545 -39.22 -7.13 0.16
N ASP A 546 -38.36 -7.11 1.17
CA ASP A 546 -38.21 -8.18 2.15
C ASP A 546 -38.13 -7.59 3.57
N SER A 547 -38.57 -8.39 4.53
CA SER A 547 -38.51 -8.05 5.94
C SER A 547 -38.22 -9.30 6.75
N ILE A 548 -37.05 -9.32 7.37
CA ILE A 548 -36.63 -10.35 8.30
C ILE A 548 -36.91 -9.84 9.71
N HIS A 549 -37.54 -10.67 10.54
CA HIS A 549 -37.71 -10.39 11.97
C HIS A 549 -37.36 -11.64 12.78
N LEU A 550 -36.16 -11.64 13.36
CA LEU A 550 -35.67 -12.70 14.23
C LEU A 550 -35.88 -12.30 15.68
N HIS A 551 -36.67 -13.11 16.39
CA HIS A 551 -36.87 -13.04 17.84
C HIS A 551 -37.31 -14.43 18.33
N ASP A 552 -37.13 -14.69 19.62
CA ASP A 552 -37.68 -15.89 20.24
C ASP A 552 -39.22 -15.80 20.29
N VAL A 553 -39.90 -16.89 19.91
CA VAL A 553 -41.36 -17.01 20.00
C VAL A 553 -41.73 -18.09 21.03
N PRO A 554 -42.92 -18.01 21.66
CA PRO A 554 -43.34 -19.02 22.63
C PRO A 554 -43.27 -20.44 22.05
N GLY A 555 -42.48 -21.32 22.67
CA GLY A 555 -42.32 -22.72 22.25
C GLY A 555 -41.22 -22.98 21.22
N LEU A 556 -40.59 -21.95 20.64
CA LEU A 556 -39.53 -22.12 19.64
C LEU A 556 -38.43 -21.06 19.82
N LYS A 557 -37.28 -21.50 20.35
CA LYS A 557 -36.09 -20.65 20.45
C LYS A 557 -35.36 -20.57 19.12
N MET A 558 -34.80 -19.40 18.80
CA MET A 558 -34.00 -19.19 17.59
C MET A 558 -32.79 -20.12 17.54
N LYS A 559 -32.07 -20.27 18.66
CA LYS A 559 -30.92 -21.19 18.75
C LYS A 559 -31.29 -22.63 18.35
N SER A 560 -32.47 -23.10 18.74
CA SER A 560 -32.97 -24.42 18.35
C SER A 560 -33.39 -24.49 16.88
N SER A 561 -33.93 -23.39 16.34
CA SER A 561 -34.40 -23.30 14.95
C SER A 561 -33.26 -23.26 13.94
N MET A 562 -32.20 -22.50 14.24
CA MET A 562 -31.04 -22.31 13.37
C MET A 562 -30.07 -23.51 13.39
N LYS A 563 -30.25 -24.46 14.32
CA LYS A 563 -29.40 -25.65 14.49
C LYS A 563 -27.91 -25.29 14.54
N ASN A 564 -27.13 -25.75 13.57
CA ASN A 564 -25.69 -25.53 13.45
C ASN A 564 -25.32 -24.31 12.58
N TYR A 565 -26.28 -23.64 11.95
CA TYR A 565 -26.02 -22.47 11.13
C TYR A 565 -25.78 -21.24 12.01
N GLN A 566 -24.64 -20.59 11.78
CA GLN A 566 -24.19 -19.42 12.54
C GLN A 566 -24.24 -18.14 11.71
N VAL A 567 -24.39 -18.24 10.40
CA VAL A 567 -24.41 -17.10 9.49
C VAL A 567 -25.66 -17.16 8.62
N MET A 568 -26.31 -16.02 8.46
CA MET A 568 -27.40 -15.83 7.49
C MET A 568 -27.06 -14.61 6.63
N GLY A 569 -27.24 -14.72 5.33
CA GLY A 569 -27.05 -13.61 4.41
C GLY A 569 -28.04 -13.58 3.28
N THR A 570 -28.23 -12.38 2.75
CA THR A 570 -29.07 -12.02 1.62
C THR A 570 -28.22 -11.18 0.68
N CYS A 571 -28.20 -11.53 -0.61
CA CYS A 571 -27.56 -10.74 -1.64
C CYS A 571 -28.56 -10.46 -2.76
N ILE A 572 -28.67 -9.20 -3.15
CA ILE A 572 -29.55 -8.75 -4.23
C ILE A 572 -28.67 -8.17 -5.34
N ILE A 573 -28.83 -8.67 -6.56
CA ILE A 573 -28.06 -8.26 -7.73
C ILE A 573 -29.07 -7.81 -8.78
N LEU A 574 -29.09 -6.53 -9.11
CA LEU A 574 -30.06 -5.93 -10.04
C LEU A 574 -29.37 -5.01 -11.04
N GLY A 575 -29.76 -5.08 -12.30
CA GLY A 575 -29.30 -4.16 -13.35
C GLY A 575 -28.74 -4.87 -14.58
N LYS A 576 -28.81 -4.19 -15.73
CA LYS A 576 -28.44 -4.75 -17.04
C LYS A 576 -26.95 -5.12 -17.12
N ARG A 577 -26.07 -4.35 -16.46
CA ARG A 577 -24.61 -4.59 -16.44
C ARG A 577 -24.23 -5.86 -15.68
N LEU A 578 -25.11 -6.34 -14.80
CA LEU A 578 -24.86 -7.48 -13.92
C LEU A 578 -25.52 -8.78 -14.41
N LYS A 579 -26.12 -8.76 -15.61
CA LYS A 579 -26.88 -9.88 -16.17
C LYS A 579 -26.06 -11.17 -16.29
N GLU A 580 -24.79 -11.08 -16.69
CA GLU A 580 -23.91 -12.25 -16.80
C GLU A 580 -23.67 -12.90 -15.43
N LEU A 581 -23.38 -12.08 -14.41
CA LEU A 581 -23.22 -12.53 -13.03
C LEU A 581 -24.50 -13.19 -12.51
N SER A 582 -25.66 -12.54 -12.71
CA SER A 582 -26.98 -13.07 -12.34
C SER A 582 -27.25 -14.44 -12.98
N ASN A 583 -26.98 -14.58 -14.28
CA ASN A 583 -27.19 -15.84 -15.01
C ASN A 583 -26.26 -16.96 -14.51
N SER A 584 -25.00 -16.63 -14.23
CA SER A 584 -24.02 -17.58 -13.68
C SER A 584 -24.48 -18.16 -12.33
N LEU A 585 -24.91 -17.28 -11.42
CA LEU A 585 -25.41 -17.67 -10.10
C LEU A 585 -26.71 -18.49 -10.19
N CYS A 586 -27.65 -18.11 -11.05
CA CYS A 586 -28.83 -18.94 -11.34
C CYS A 586 -28.44 -20.32 -11.86
N LYS A 587 -27.56 -20.42 -12.84
CA LYS A 587 -27.14 -21.71 -13.40
C LYS A 587 -26.51 -22.64 -12.35
N ARG A 588 -25.81 -22.07 -11.38
CA ARG A 588 -25.15 -22.82 -10.31
C ARG A 588 -26.12 -23.29 -9.23
N TYR A 589 -26.95 -22.40 -8.71
CA TYR A 589 -27.79 -22.69 -7.55
C TYR A 589 -29.22 -23.13 -7.89
N SER A 590 -29.65 -23.04 -9.15
CA SER A 590 -30.97 -23.54 -9.60
C SER A 590 -30.97 -25.02 -10.01
N GLN A 591 -29.88 -25.76 -9.84
CA GLN A 591 -29.86 -27.20 -10.12
C GLN A 591 -30.61 -27.96 -9.02
N PRO A 592 -31.69 -28.71 -9.34
CA PRO A 592 -32.41 -29.47 -8.34
C PRO A 592 -31.52 -30.59 -7.77
N GLY A 593 -31.44 -30.67 -6.45
CA GLY A 593 -30.84 -31.81 -5.76
C GLY A 593 -31.60 -33.11 -6.05
N LYS A 594 -30.94 -34.27 -5.89
CA LYS A 594 -31.61 -35.56 -6.02
C LYS A 594 -32.65 -35.74 -4.90
N TYR A 595 -33.86 -36.12 -5.27
CA TYR A 595 -34.94 -36.36 -4.33
C TYR A 595 -34.56 -37.47 -3.33
N GLY A 596 -34.61 -37.17 -2.02
CA GLY A 596 -34.32 -38.15 -0.96
C GLY A 596 -32.91 -38.11 -0.36
N GLU A 597 -31.99 -37.28 -0.87
CA GLU A 597 -30.69 -37.06 -0.21
C GLU A 597 -30.83 -36.10 0.99
N SER A 598 -30.34 -36.52 2.16
CA SER A 598 -30.13 -35.63 3.31
C SER A 598 -29.00 -34.67 3.00
N VAL A 599 -29.33 -33.45 2.56
CA VAL A 599 -28.36 -32.38 2.35
C VAL A 599 -27.90 -31.84 3.72
N LYS A 600 -26.96 -32.55 4.37
CA LYS A 600 -26.13 -31.97 5.43
C LYS A 600 -25.00 -31.20 4.75
N THR A 601 -25.29 -29.99 4.32
CA THR A 601 -24.28 -29.11 3.74
C THR A 601 -23.86 -28.05 4.75
N ASP A 602 -22.57 -27.71 4.72
CA ASP A 602 -22.01 -26.62 5.53
C ASP A 602 -22.57 -25.25 5.09
N VAL A 603 -23.12 -25.19 3.89
CA VAL A 603 -23.78 -24.03 3.29
C VAL A 603 -25.09 -24.44 2.61
N ILE A 604 -26.16 -23.71 2.88
CA ILE A 604 -27.40 -23.74 2.08
C ILE A 604 -27.47 -22.41 1.34
N CYS A 605 -27.61 -22.45 0.02
CA CYS A 605 -27.78 -21.27 -0.81
C CYS A 605 -28.95 -21.46 -1.76
N THR A 606 -29.84 -20.48 -1.84
CA THR A 606 -30.96 -20.46 -2.77
C THR A 606 -30.93 -19.19 -3.59
N VAL A 607 -31.33 -19.30 -4.85
CA VAL A 607 -31.39 -18.17 -5.78
C VAL A 607 -32.77 -18.11 -6.43
N SER A 608 -33.30 -16.90 -6.59
CA SER A 608 -34.55 -16.63 -7.29
C SER A 608 -34.35 -15.47 -8.25
N THR A 609 -34.97 -15.56 -9.43
CA THR A 609 -34.90 -14.50 -10.43
C THR A 609 -35.87 -13.38 -10.08
N LEU A 610 -35.45 -12.14 -10.35
CA LEU A 610 -36.26 -10.94 -10.26
C LEU A 610 -36.43 -10.38 -11.68
N GLN A 611 -37.66 -10.34 -12.16
CA GLN A 611 -38.00 -9.78 -13.48
C GLN A 611 -39.26 -8.92 -13.37
N ARG A 612 -39.11 -7.59 -13.35
CA ARG A 612 -40.22 -6.64 -13.32
C ARG A 612 -39.75 -5.27 -13.82
N GLY A 613 -40.60 -4.55 -14.56
CA GLY A 613 -40.31 -3.18 -15.01
C GLY A 613 -39.10 -3.03 -15.95
N GLY A 614 -38.84 -4.00 -16.83
CA GLY A 614 -37.67 -3.97 -17.74
C GLY A 614 -36.31 -4.24 -17.07
N MET A 615 -36.31 -4.43 -15.74
CA MET A 615 -35.16 -4.79 -14.94
C MET A 615 -35.09 -6.29 -14.71
N SER A 616 -33.88 -6.84 -14.83
CA SER A 616 -33.57 -8.24 -14.56
C SER A 616 -32.48 -8.35 -13.50
N GLY A 617 -32.61 -9.33 -12.62
CA GLY A 617 -31.55 -9.68 -11.69
C GLY A 617 -31.91 -10.91 -10.87
N VAL A 618 -31.23 -11.08 -9.75
CA VAL A 618 -31.39 -12.23 -8.84
C VAL A 618 -31.38 -11.80 -7.39
N TYR A 619 -32.11 -12.54 -6.59
CA TYR A 619 -32.06 -12.52 -5.14
C TYR A 619 -31.51 -13.86 -4.67
N LEU A 620 -30.48 -13.81 -3.85
CA LEU A 620 -29.78 -14.97 -3.30
C LEU A 620 -29.86 -14.91 -1.78
N ARG A 621 -30.20 -16.02 -1.13
CA ARG A 621 -30.18 -16.16 0.33
C ARG A 621 -29.35 -17.37 0.72
N PHE A 622 -28.50 -17.20 1.73
CA PHE A 622 -27.63 -18.27 2.20
C PHE A 622 -27.61 -18.41 3.72
N LEU A 623 -27.37 -19.64 4.17
CA LEU A 623 -27.08 -20.02 5.54
C LEU A 623 -25.75 -20.77 5.56
N ALA A 624 -24.89 -20.49 6.53
CA ALA A 624 -23.62 -21.20 6.67
C ALA A 624 -23.30 -21.52 8.13
N ILE A 625 -22.52 -22.58 8.35
CA ILE A 625 -22.12 -23.02 9.70
C ILE A 625 -21.08 -22.10 10.35
N ASN A 626 -20.34 -21.31 9.55
CA ASN A 626 -19.36 -20.32 10.00
C ASN A 626 -19.11 -19.27 8.90
N THR A 627 -18.31 -18.25 9.22
CA THR A 627 -17.99 -17.12 8.34
C THR A 627 -17.13 -17.53 7.13
N ALA A 628 -16.20 -18.48 7.29
CA ALA A 628 -15.38 -18.98 6.18
C ALA A 628 -16.24 -19.65 5.11
N GLN A 629 -17.20 -20.48 5.53
CA GLN A 629 -18.14 -21.14 4.63
C GLN A 629 -19.11 -20.13 3.97
N ALA A 630 -19.59 -19.13 4.71
CA ALA A 630 -20.36 -18.02 4.13
C ALA A 630 -19.56 -17.26 3.06
N TYR A 631 -18.29 -17.02 3.33
CA TYR A 631 -17.41 -16.31 2.41
C TYR A 631 -17.18 -17.07 1.11
N THR A 632 -17.28 -18.41 1.07
CA THR A 632 -17.24 -19.14 -0.21
C THR A 632 -18.34 -18.70 -1.18
N VAL A 633 -19.55 -18.42 -0.69
CA VAL A 633 -20.66 -17.92 -1.51
C VAL A 633 -20.43 -16.46 -1.91
N ILE A 634 -19.96 -15.63 -0.99
CA ILE A 634 -19.67 -14.21 -1.25
C ILE A 634 -18.55 -14.06 -2.28
N LYS A 635 -17.53 -14.91 -2.20
CA LYS A 635 -16.41 -14.94 -3.13
C LYS A 635 -16.87 -15.21 -4.57
N GLU A 636 -17.84 -16.10 -4.77
CA GLU A 636 -18.43 -16.34 -6.10
C GLU A 636 -19.15 -15.10 -6.68
N ILE A 637 -19.60 -14.19 -5.82
CA ILE A 637 -20.22 -12.91 -6.21
C ILE A 637 -19.14 -11.85 -6.51
N VAL A 638 -18.07 -11.84 -5.70
CA VAL A 638 -16.99 -10.83 -5.76
C VAL A 638 -15.98 -11.11 -6.86
N ASP A 639 -15.57 -12.37 -7.08
CA ASP A 639 -14.52 -12.75 -8.03
C ASP A 639 -14.75 -12.18 -9.46
N PRO A 640 -15.96 -12.26 -10.04
CA PRO A 640 -16.23 -11.68 -11.37
C PRO A 640 -16.17 -10.14 -11.41
N LEU A 641 -16.23 -9.49 -10.25
CA LEU A 641 -16.21 -8.03 -10.13
C LEU A 641 -14.79 -7.48 -9.89
N LEU A 642 -13.81 -8.33 -9.59
CA LEU A 642 -12.42 -7.91 -9.31
C LEU A 642 -11.82 -6.98 -10.39
N PRO A 643 -12.04 -7.19 -11.71
CA PRO A 643 -11.55 -6.25 -12.72
C PRO A 643 -12.16 -4.84 -12.64
N LEU A 644 -13.31 -4.69 -11.98
CA LEU A 644 -13.97 -3.41 -11.73
C LEU A 644 -13.56 -2.82 -10.37
N LEU A 645 -13.52 -3.66 -9.34
CA LEU A 645 -13.22 -3.27 -7.96
C LEU A 645 -11.72 -3.04 -7.73
N GLY A 646 -10.83 -3.64 -8.53
CA GLY A 646 -9.38 -3.53 -8.41
C GLY A 646 -8.76 -4.47 -7.36
N ALA A 647 -9.52 -4.83 -6.32
CA ALA A 647 -9.14 -5.79 -5.29
C ALA A 647 -10.39 -6.43 -4.66
N ASP A 648 -10.19 -7.51 -3.88
CA ASP A 648 -11.25 -8.14 -3.09
C ASP A 648 -11.44 -7.38 -1.75
N PRO A 649 -12.64 -6.82 -1.46
CA PRO A 649 -12.90 -6.09 -0.22
C PRO A 649 -12.84 -6.96 1.05
N PHE A 650 -12.80 -8.30 0.91
CA PHE A 650 -12.73 -9.24 2.02
C PHE A 650 -11.40 -10.01 2.10
N GLN A 651 -10.41 -9.60 1.29
CA GLN A 651 -9.11 -10.29 1.23
C GLN A 651 -8.47 -10.39 2.62
N ASN A 652 -8.00 -11.59 2.99
CA ASN A 652 -7.37 -11.91 4.28
C ASN A 652 -8.27 -11.74 5.52
N LYS A 653 -9.59 -11.52 5.38
CA LYS A 653 -10.50 -11.41 6.53
C LYS A 653 -11.04 -12.76 7.02
N TYR A 654 -11.31 -13.70 6.10
CA TYR A 654 -12.01 -14.96 6.41
C TYR A 654 -11.40 -16.20 5.74
N GLY A 655 -10.14 -16.08 5.30
CA GLY A 655 -9.37 -17.13 4.62
C GLY A 655 -8.60 -18.04 5.56
#